data_AF-A0A1Q2HR61-F1
#
_entry.id   AF-A0A1Q2HR61-F1
#
_cell.length_a   1.000
_cell.length_b   1.000
_cell.length_c   1.000
_cell.angle_alpha   90.00
_cell.angle_beta   90.00
_cell.angle_gamma   90.00
#
_symmetry.space_group_name_H-M   'P 1'
#
loop_
_entity.id
_entity.type
_entity.pdbx_description
1 polymer ?
#
loop_
_entity_poly.entity_id
_entity_poly.type
_entity_poly.pdbx_seq_one_letter_code
_entity_poly.pdbx_strand_id
1 'polypeptide(L)'
;MILKAGGGGGAYGGNGGEPGSIYSGGVGYGSILQPIQFGSGGGDGRGGAGGKGGGSIKIQAGGAITVDGAVKANGAVGASHYWGAAGSGAGGSIWLDSDYLSGSGLIQANGGEGNVVTEEDGGAGGGGRIALYYSSSSFAGTLEAFGGAGSSIGCGGAGTIYSKNKNESEGLVVLDNNSNTNTPTIIHTPEPFNLSLSNGAQAALVNLFTLNNLTVQAGGIVINTEGMHYSEGSIAGDVEVQADGIIQANAYFNAGGDVTVQTGGQISADYLGFANQEGPGAGTGTRNDSQGGGGGGAYGGNGGEPGSIYSGGVGYGSILQPIQFGSGGGDGRGGAGGKGGGSIKIQAGGAITVDGAVKANGAVGASHYWGAAGSGAGGSIWLDSDYLSGSGLIQANGGEGNVVTEEDGGAGGGGRIALYYSSNTFAGNIEAFSGHGNSGNAGGAGTIYAKNKGQTYGLVTVDNNSILQGHTLFDTPASFNLLVQNGGKAVPAEKIFAENITIADGGEILSLQGNGPVELEAGGNMLIESGGELNANAVIETAGDLTVESDGYLTADYKGYSNESGPGAGSGVRGEPAGGGGGAYGGFGGNPQSSYFGGAPYGKMYCPSDYGSGGGDGYAGLGGSGGGSLRVKVGGELSVGGVLSSNGKNGPSHSFGAAGGGAGGSIWITAGSISGSGLITANGGFGPIVSEQDGGGGSGGRIALYSPALTMPMSNILVLGGSGYENGENGTIYTHSPSDDLFVLDETSPDGVLDGYLSSLEICFSSPIQDSTFQPSDVSITGPGGAIAVSGISKTTSLSGKPVYSINFPVQTAEGSYTFQIGPNISSQNDLLMNQNHNETAGEANDYYTHEVTTSYLNEPELNAMMEFWLADSSEENFPQEYDYADNDIIDLLDFAKFAENWLGRLSRQ
;
A
#
# COMPACT_ATOMS: atom_id res chain seq x y z
N MET A 1 4.19 45.81 -32.82
CA MET A 1 4.61 45.63 -31.42
C MET A 1 5.96 44.96 -31.45
N ILE A 2 7.04 45.69 -31.14
CA ILE A 2 8.34 45.05 -30.86
C ILE A 2 8.19 44.50 -29.45
N LEU A 3 8.18 43.16 -29.32
CA LEU A 3 8.06 42.50 -28.02
C LEU A 3 9.17 43.03 -27.10
N LYS A 4 8.78 43.52 -25.93
CA LYS A 4 9.71 43.79 -24.84
C LYS A 4 10.30 42.44 -24.46
N ALA A 5 11.60 42.26 -24.63
CA ALA A 5 12.20 40.95 -24.43
C ALA A 5 13.63 41.06 -23.91
N GLY A 6 13.88 40.27 -22.87
CA GLY A 6 15.22 39.94 -22.39
C GLY A 6 15.83 38.83 -23.24
N GLY A 7 17.12 38.92 -23.55
CA GLY A 7 17.84 37.85 -24.24
C GLY A 7 18.30 36.77 -23.26
N GLY A 8 18.19 35.49 -23.63
CA GLY A 8 18.66 34.38 -22.80
C GLY A 8 20.17 34.27 -22.71
N GLY A 9 20.69 33.72 -21.61
CA GLY A 9 22.12 33.56 -21.38
C GLY A 9 22.76 32.55 -22.33
N GLY A 10 24.00 32.81 -22.76
CA GLY A 10 24.81 31.84 -23.49
C GLY A 10 25.21 30.67 -22.58
N ALA A 11 25.49 29.50 -23.16
CA ALA A 11 25.90 28.31 -22.42
C ALA A 11 27.21 27.70 -22.94
N TYR A 12 27.96 27.08 -22.03
CA TYR A 12 29.11 26.21 -22.29
C TYR A 12 29.64 25.73 -20.95
N GLY A 13 29.75 24.43 -20.66
CA GLY A 13 29.90 23.99 -19.27
C GLY A 13 28.54 23.98 -18.58
N GLY A 14 28.21 25.08 -17.90
CA GLY A 14 26.87 25.32 -17.31
C GLY A 14 25.84 25.82 -18.33
N ASN A 15 24.56 25.64 -18.00
CA ASN A 15 23.47 26.22 -18.78
C ASN A 15 23.46 27.76 -18.63
N GLY A 16 22.95 28.44 -19.65
CA GLY A 16 22.72 29.88 -19.59
C GLY A 16 21.49 30.19 -18.74
N GLY A 17 21.52 31.32 -18.03
CA GLY A 17 20.42 31.78 -17.22
C GLY A 17 19.22 32.21 -18.06
N GLU A 18 18.03 32.05 -17.48
CA GLU A 18 16.76 32.42 -18.09
C GLU A 18 16.55 33.95 -18.02
N PRO A 19 16.10 34.61 -19.11
CA PRO A 19 15.72 36.01 -19.06
C PRO A 19 14.36 36.20 -18.38
N GLY A 20 13.99 37.44 -18.04
CA GLY A 20 12.67 37.77 -17.49
C GLY A 20 11.48 37.56 -18.47
N SER A 21 11.76 37.08 -19.68
CA SER A 21 10.82 36.97 -20.80
C SER A 21 10.59 35.51 -21.22
N ILE A 22 9.79 35.26 -22.26
CA ILE A 22 9.45 33.90 -22.73
C ILE A 22 10.60 33.12 -23.40
N TYR A 23 11.76 33.74 -23.59
CA TYR A 23 12.92 33.11 -24.23
C TYR A 23 13.69 32.23 -23.24
N SER A 24 14.42 31.24 -23.76
CA SER A 24 15.19 30.33 -22.92
C SER A 24 16.70 30.64 -22.85
N GLY A 25 17.35 30.22 -21.78
CA GLY A 25 18.81 30.12 -21.71
C GLY A 25 19.36 29.00 -22.61
N GLY A 26 20.66 29.03 -22.89
CA GLY A 26 21.33 27.97 -23.63
C GLY A 26 21.53 26.69 -22.80
N VAL A 27 21.62 25.55 -23.47
CA VAL A 27 22.00 24.26 -22.84
C VAL A 27 23.51 24.07 -22.89
N GLY A 28 24.13 23.71 -21.77
CA GLY A 28 25.55 23.48 -21.63
C GLY A 28 26.04 22.32 -22.50
N TYR A 29 27.22 22.48 -23.11
CA TYR A 29 27.85 21.46 -23.96
C TYR A 29 29.37 21.41 -23.73
N GLY A 30 30.05 20.50 -24.44
CA GLY A 30 31.50 20.34 -24.43
C GLY A 30 32.00 19.27 -23.46
N SER A 31 33.25 18.85 -23.67
CA SER A 31 33.90 17.83 -22.84
C SER A 31 34.40 18.41 -21.51
N ILE A 32 34.03 17.77 -20.39
CA ILE A 32 34.60 18.06 -19.06
C ILE A 32 36.11 17.81 -19.07
N LEU A 33 36.53 16.70 -19.69
CA LEU A 33 37.89 16.19 -19.62
C LEU A 33 38.82 16.88 -20.63
N GLN A 34 38.30 17.21 -21.81
CA GLN A 34 39.07 17.74 -22.93
C GLN A 34 38.40 18.99 -23.53
N PRO A 35 38.26 20.09 -22.76
CA PRO A 35 37.60 21.29 -23.24
C PRO A 35 38.46 22.02 -24.27
N ILE A 36 37.91 22.23 -25.47
CA ILE A 36 38.57 22.96 -26.57
C ILE A 36 37.64 23.93 -27.31
N GLN A 37 36.36 24.01 -26.92
CA GLN A 37 35.35 24.77 -27.64
C GLN A 37 35.19 26.19 -27.08
N PHE A 38 34.68 27.09 -27.91
CA PHE A 38 34.30 28.43 -27.47
C PHE A 38 33.02 28.40 -26.65
N GLY A 39 32.89 29.37 -25.74
CA GLY A 39 31.62 29.66 -25.09
C GLY A 39 30.61 30.21 -26.09
N SER A 40 29.32 29.94 -25.90
CA SER A 40 28.27 30.54 -26.73
C SER A 40 28.03 32.01 -26.36
N GLY A 41 27.64 32.80 -27.35
CA GLY A 41 27.13 34.15 -27.11
C GLY A 41 25.74 34.11 -26.47
N GLY A 42 25.39 35.18 -25.74
CA GLY A 42 24.04 35.38 -25.23
C GLY A 42 23.08 35.80 -26.35
N GLY A 43 21.78 35.65 -26.11
CA GLY A 43 20.73 36.07 -27.02
C GLY A 43 20.62 37.59 -27.11
N ASP A 44 20.27 38.09 -28.29
CA ASP A 44 19.94 39.49 -28.47
C ASP A 44 18.68 39.85 -27.66
N GLY A 45 18.65 41.06 -27.13
CA GLY A 45 17.50 41.59 -26.40
C GLY A 45 17.21 43.02 -26.82
N ARG A 46 16.23 43.65 -26.16
CA ARG A 46 15.91 45.06 -26.45
C ARG A 46 17.10 46.00 -26.22
N GLY A 47 18.00 45.64 -25.31
CA GLY A 47 19.22 46.37 -25.01
C GLY A 47 20.27 46.35 -26.13
N GLY A 48 20.13 45.47 -27.12
CA GLY A 48 21.04 45.32 -28.24
C GLY A 48 21.56 43.89 -28.36
N ALA A 49 22.81 43.77 -28.83
CA ALA A 49 23.43 42.49 -29.07
C ALA A 49 23.77 41.74 -27.77
N GLY A 50 23.64 40.42 -27.80
CA GLY A 50 24.09 39.55 -26.72
C GLY A 50 25.59 39.60 -26.47
N GLY A 51 25.99 39.25 -25.25
CA GLY A 51 27.39 39.16 -24.84
C GLY A 51 28.11 38.06 -25.60
N LYS A 52 29.36 38.30 -26.02
CA LYS A 52 30.17 37.27 -26.68
C LYS A 52 30.59 36.19 -25.69
N GLY A 53 30.59 34.93 -26.11
CA GLY A 53 31.12 33.83 -25.29
C GLY A 53 32.65 33.84 -25.18
N GLY A 54 33.15 33.10 -24.19
CA GLY A 54 34.57 33.00 -23.86
C GLY A 54 35.41 32.27 -24.90
N GLY A 55 36.71 32.58 -24.89
CA GLY A 55 37.71 31.97 -25.78
C GLY A 55 38.05 30.51 -25.46
N SER A 56 39.00 29.92 -26.19
CA SER A 56 39.54 28.59 -25.90
C SER A 56 41.06 28.68 -25.75
N ILE A 57 41.58 28.25 -24.62
CA ILE A 57 43.01 28.26 -24.29
C ILE A 57 43.45 26.82 -24.01
N LYS A 58 44.40 26.30 -24.80
CA LYS A 58 45.07 25.03 -24.53
C LYS A 58 46.57 25.25 -24.43
N ILE A 59 47.17 24.84 -23.31
CA ILE A 59 48.61 24.94 -23.06
C ILE A 59 49.11 23.55 -22.66
N GLN A 60 50.10 23.04 -23.39
CA GLN A 60 50.77 21.78 -23.07
C GLN A 60 52.26 22.05 -22.92
N ALA A 61 52.83 21.65 -21.79
CA ALA A 61 54.26 21.75 -21.51
C ALA A 61 54.75 20.44 -20.91
N GLY A 62 55.78 19.81 -21.49
CA GLY A 62 56.40 18.59 -20.94
C GLY A 62 57.25 18.84 -19.68
N GLY A 63 56.94 19.86 -18.89
CA GLY A 63 57.68 20.30 -17.73
C GLY A 63 56.74 21.07 -16.79
N ALA A 64 57.12 22.27 -16.35
CA ALA A 64 56.28 23.06 -15.46
C ALA A 64 55.36 24.05 -16.21
N ILE A 65 54.12 24.20 -15.73
CA ILE A 65 53.29 25.40 -15.95
C ILE A 65 53.23 26.15 -14.62
N THR A 66 53.74 27.38 -14.58
CA THR A 66 53.64 28.28 -13.41
C THR A 66 52.70 29.43 -13.74
N VAL A 67 51.61 29.54 -12.97
CA VAL A 67 50.59 30.59 -13.14
C VAL A 67 50.62 31.51 -11.93
N ASP A 68 51.36 32.61 -12.02
CA ASP A 68 51.35 33.70 -11.02
C ASP A 68 50.47 34.88 -11.47
N GLY A 69 50.17 34.95 -12.77
CA GLY A 69 49.27 35.94 -13.38
C GLY A 69 47.84 35.43 -13.50
N ALA A 70 47.20 35.67 -14.66
CA ALA A 70 45.84 35.18 -14.92
C ALA A 70 45.73 34.47 -16.27
N VAL A 71 45.03 33.34 -16.31
CA VAL A 71 44.58 32.64 -17.52
C VAL A 71 43.06 32.74 -17.56
N LYS A 72 42.50 33.49 -18.52
CA LYS A 72 41.06 33.81 -18.55
C LYS A 72 40.40 33.48 -19.88
N ALA A 73 39.22 32.87 -19.79
CA ALA A 73 38.34 32.58 -20.92
C ALA A 73 36.89 33.00 -20.60
N ASN A 74 36.68 34.17 -20.01
CA ASN A 74 35.35 34.58 -19.54
C ASN A 74 34.41 34.99 -20.68
N GLY A 75 33.10 34.82 -20.44
CA GLY A 75 32.05 35.41 -21.25
C GLY A 75 31.90 36.92 -21.01
N ALA A 76 31.43 37.64 -22.02
CA ALA A 76 31.15 39.07 -21.92
C ALA A 76 29.70 39.33 -21.49
N VAL A 77 29.48 40.45 -20.79
CA VAL A 77 28.15 40.94 -20.42
C VAL A 77 27.41 41.44 -21.67
N GLY A 78 26.12 41.09 -21.80
CA GLY A 78 25.25 41.57 -22.88
C GLY A 78 24.91 43.07 -22.76
N ALA A 79 24.46 43.68 -23.86
CA ALA A 79 24.04 45.08 -23.84
C ALA A 79 22.76 45.29 -23.02
N SER A 80 22.64 46.40 -22.29
CA SER A 80 21.45 46.73 -21.50
C SER A 80 20.81 48.06 -21.89
N HIS A 81 19.49 48.11 -21.76
CA HIS A 81 18.69 49.34 -21.85
C HIS A 81 17.61 49.32 -20.76
N TYR A 82 17.10 50.50 -20.40
CA TYR A 82 16.10 50.66 -19.33
C TYR A 82 14.89 49.72 -19.46
N TRP A 83 14.48 49.43 -20.70
CA TRP A 83 13.30 48.62 -21.02
C TRP A 83 13.59 47.17 -21.44
N GLY A 84 14.82 46.69 -21.28
CA GLY A 84 15.18 45.30 -21.58
C GLY A 84 16.67 45.12 -21.81
N ALA A 85 17.20 43.96 -21.42
CA ALA A 85 18.60 43.61 -21.56
C ALA A 85 18.84 42.42 -22.51
N ALA A 86 19.98 42.39 -23.18
CA ALA A 86 20.45 41.23 -23.91
C ALA A 86 21.11 40.23 -22.96
N GLY A 87 21.12 38.96 -23.36
CA GLY A 87 21.74 37.89 -22.59
C GLY A 87 23.27 37.98 -22.63
N SER A 88 23.92 37.46 -21.61
CA SER A 88 25.38 37.46 -21.48
C SER A 88 26.01 36.19 -22.02
N GLY A 89 27.26 36.28 -22.48
CA GLY A 89 27.98 35.15 -23.06
C GLY A 89 28.48 34.17 -22.00
N ALA A 90 28.58 32.89 -22.35
CA ALA A 90 29.14 31.87 -21.48
C ALA A 90 30.66 31.98 -21.33
N GLY A 91 31.20 31.39 -20.27
CA GLY A 91 32.62 31.09 -20.16
C GLY A 91 33.10 30.15 -21.27
N GLY A 92 34.41 30.10 -21.49
CA GLY A 92 35.06 29.34 -22.55
C GLY A 92 35.82 28.11 -22.04
N SER A 93 36.80 27.65 -22.81
CA SER A 93 37.65 26.50 -22.46
C SER A 93 39.01 26.93 -21.94
N ILE A 94 39.49 26.27 -20.88
CA ILE A 94 40.89 26.29 -20.47
C ILE A 94 41.36 24.84 -20.28
N TRP A 95 42.40 24.42 -20.99
CA TRP A 95 43.05 23.12 -20.82
C TRP A 95 44.55 23.32 -20.60
N LEU A 96 45.02 23.00 -19.40
CA LEU A 96 46.43 22.99 -19.03
C LEU A 96 46.94 21.56 -18.83
N ASP A 97 48.06 21.21 -19.46
CA ASP A 97 48.67 19.88 -19.38
C ASP A 97 50.18 20.03 -19.11
N SER A 98 50.62 19.55 -17.95
CA SER A 98 52.00 19.71 -17.46
C SER A 98 52.49 18.50 -16.69
N ASP A 99 53.79 18.44 -16.38
CA ASP A 99 54.31 17.52 -15.35
C ASP A 99 54.15 18.15 -13.96
N TYR A 100 54.35 19.46 -13.85
CA TYR A 100 54.24 20.22 -12.60
C TYR A 100 53.42 21.51 -12.77
N LEU A 101 52.30 21.61 -12.05
CA LEU A 101 51.48 22.83 -12.00
C LEU A 101 51.77 23.61 -10.71
N SER A 102 52.11 24.90 -10.82
CA SER A 102 52.49 25.74 -9.67
C SER A 102 52.05 27.19 -9.84
N GLY A 103 52.19 27.99 -8.79
CA GLY A 103 51.88 29.43 -8.78
C GLY A 103 50.69 29.78 -7.89
N SER A 104 50.42 31.08 -7.76
CA SER A 104 49.35 31.63 -6.90
C SER A 104 48.34 32.51 -7.66
N GLY A 105 48.36 32.45 -8.99
CA GLY A 105 47.55 33.26 -9.89
C GLY A 105 46.10 32.79 -10.02
N LEU A 106 45.40 33.31 -11.03
CA LEU A 106 43.98 33.04 -11.29
C LEU A 106 43.78 32.25 -12.59
N ILE A 107 43.01 31.18 -12.56
CA ILE A 107 42.54 30.46 -13.75
C ILE A 107 41.01 30.52 -13.76
N GLN A 108 40.44 31.24 -14.74
CA GLN A 108 39.04 31.67 -14.70
C GLN A 108 38.34 31.48 -16.06
N ALA A 109 37.18 30.84 -16.05
CA ALA A 109 36.32 30.70 -17.22
C ALA A 109 34.86 31.04 -16.87
N ASN A 110 34.62 32.19 -16.24
CA ASN A 110 33.28 32.54 -15.74
C ASN A 110 32.36 33.01 -16.87
N GLY A 111 31.06 32.80 -16.70
CA GLY A 111 30.03 33.42 -17.52
C GLY A 111 29.92 34.93 -17.31
N GLY A 112 29.33 35.64 -18.27
CA GLY A 112 29.04 37.06 -18.13
C GLY A 112 27.80 37.29 -17.26
N GLU A 113 27.85 38.29 -16.39
CA GLU A 113 26.72 38.72 -15.54
C GLU A 113 25.48 39.12 -16.37
N GLY A 114 24.29 38.71 -15.95
CA GLY A 114 23.01 39.13 -16.51
C GLY A 114 22.63 40.52 -16.00
N ASN A 115 22.16 41.40 -16.88
CA ASN A 115 21.72 42.73 -16.45
C ASN A 115 20.29 42.69 -15.92
N VAL A 116 20.12 43.19 -14.69
CA VAL A 116 18.81 43.41 -14.07
C VAL A 116 18.33 44.82 -14.43
N VAL A 117 17.15 44.92 -15.06
CA VAL A 117 16.56 46.18 -15.55
C VAL A 117 15.10 46.30 -15.12
N THR A 118 14.45 47.42 -15.42
CA THR A 118 13.11 47.72 -14.87
C THR A 118 11.95 46.95 -15.50
N GLU A 119 12.15 46.37 -16.69
CA GLU A 119 11.10 45.62 -17.39
C GLU A 119 11.53 44.16 -17.58
N GLU A 120 12.52 43.90 -18.45
CA GLU A 120 12.85 42.54 -18.89
C GLU A 120 14.36 42.25 -18.70
N ASP A 121 14.68 41.47 -17.69
CA ASP A 121 16.07 41.10 -17.36
C ASP A 121 16.70 40.20 -18.43
N GLY A 122 18.02 40.35 -18.62
CA GLY A 122 18.81 39.50 -19.51
C GLY A 122 19.39 38.32 -18.73
N GLY A 123 19.37 37.13 -19.34
CA GLY A 123 19.94 35.93 -18.74
C GLY A 123 21.47 36.00 -18.65
N ALA A 124 22.04 35.58 -17.53
CA ALA A 124 23.48 35.50 -17.33
C ALA A 124 24.09 34.32 -18.08
N GLY A 125 25.36 34.40 -18.46
CA GLY A 125 26.05 33.31 -19.15
C GLY A 125 26.41 32.15 -18.22
N GLY A 126 26.34 30.92 -18.72
CA GLY A 126 26.85 29.75 -18.00
C GLY A 126 28.37 29.79 -17.82
N GLY A 127 28.87 29.20 -16.73
CA GLY A 127 30.30 29.07 -16.45
C GLY A 127 30.95 28.02 -17.35
N GLY A 128 32.20 28.26 -17.77
CA GLY A 128 32.93 27.49 -18.78
C GLY A 128 33.54 26.16 -18.29
N ARG A 129 34.54 25.65 -19.00
CA ARG A 129 35.21 24.38 -18.66
C ARG A 129 36.71 24.58 -18.49
N ILE A 130 37.22 24.15 -17.34
CA ILE A 130 38.65 24.15 -17.00
C ILE A 130 39.09 22.71 -16.80
N ALA A 131 40.15 22.27 -17.48
CA ALA A 131 40.78 20.97 -17.28
C ALA A 131 42.28 21.13 -17.00
N LEU A 132 42.75 20.53 -15.89
CA LEU A 132 44.12 20.59 -15.40
C LEU A 132 44.69 19.18 -15.30
N TYR A 133 45.69 18.87 -16.12
CA TYR A 133 46.44 17.61 -16.07
C TYR A 133 47.86 17.87 -15.55
N TYR A 134 48.26 17.17 -14.50
CA TYR A 134 49.58 17.31 -13.89
C TYR A 134 50.08 16.00 -13.30
N SER A 135 51.39 15.77 -13.20
CA SER A 135 51.94 14.64 -12.42
C SER A 135 52.12 15.01 -10.95
N SER A 136 52.32 16.29 -10.66
CA SER A 136 52.34 16.87 -9.33
C SER A 136 51.88 18.33 -9.38
N SER A 137 51.28 18.83 -8.30
CA SER A 137 50.83 20.23 -8.22
C SER A 137 51.19 20.84 -6.88
N SER A 138 51.61 22.09 -6.90
CA SER A 138 51.67 22.97 -5.73
C SER A 138 50.96 24.31 -6.02
N PHE A 139 50.05 24.32 -6.99
CA PHE A 139 49.27 25.50 -7.31
C PHE A 139 48.39 25.86 -6.11
N ALA A 140 48.54 27.09 -5.62
CA ALA A 140 47.80 27.63 -4.48
C ALA A 140 46.97 28.86 -4.89
N GLY A 141 46.76 29.04 -6.19
CA GLY A 141 45.94 30.11 -6.75
C GLY A 141 44.45 29.75 -6.80
N THR A 142 43.67 30.64 -7.41
CA THR A 142 42.20 30.51 -7.49
C THR A 142 41.77 29.88 -8.81
N LEU A 143 40.83 28.94 -8.73
CA LEU A 143 40.18 28.31 -9.89
C LEU A 143 38.70 28.70 -9.88
N GLU A 144 38.20 29.25 -10.98
CA GLU A 144 36.81 29.72 -11.07
C GLU A 144 36.20 29.36 -12.42
N ALA A 145 35.03 28.75 -12.38
CA ALA A 145 34.21 28.51 -13.56
C ALA A 145 32.75 28.86 -13.23
N PHE A 146 32.50 29.97 -12.54
CA PHE A 146 31.15 30.34 -12.11
C PHE A 146 30.26 30.70 -13.29
N GLY A 147 28.96 30.40 -13.20
CA GLY A 147 27.97 31.10 -13.99
C GLY A 147 27.95 32.59 -13.61
N GLY A 148 27.55 33.46 -14.53
CA GLY A 148 27.35 34.87 -14.22
C GLY A 148 26.17 35.04 -13.25
N ALA A 149 26.24 36.00 -12.33
CA ALA A 149 25.07 36.34 -11.53
C ALA A 149 24.03 37.09 -12.38
N GLY A 150 22.76 36.96 -12.04
CA GLY A 150 21.64 37.59 -12.72
C GLY A 150 20.52 37.92 -11.75
N SER A 151 19.31 38.14 -12.26
CA SER A 151 18.12 38.18 -11.39
C SER A 151 17.88 36.81 -10.75
N SER A 152 16.93 36.71 -9.82
CA SER A 152 16.70 35.48 -9.04
C SER A 152 16.40 34.22 -9.88
N ILE A 153 16.04 34.36 -11.16
CA ILE A 153 15.83 33.25 -12.10
C ILE A 153 16.86 33.20 -13.25
N GLY A 154 17.75 34.20 -13.34
CA GLY A 154 18.59 34.46 -14.50
C GLY A 154 20.08 34.27 -14.29
N CYS A 155 20.52 33.66 -13.18
CA CYS A 155 21.93 33.30 -13.00
C CYS A 155 22.35 32.19 -13.98
N GLY A 156 23.62 32.17 -14.39
CA GLY A 156 24.17 31.06 -15.17
C GLY A 156 24.44 29.84 -14.28
N GLY A 157 24.38 28.65 -14.86
CA GLY A 157 24.82 27.43 -14.21
C GLY A 157 26.34 27.38 -14.07
N ALA A 158 26.82 26.63 -13.07
CA ALA A 158 28.24 26.45 -12.84
C ALA A 158 28.92 25.80 -14.04
N GLY A 159 30.12 26.24 -14.34
CA GLY A 159 31.05 25.51 -15.17
C GLY A 159 31.65 24.31 -14.45
N THR A 160 32.60 23.67 -15.11
CA THR A 160 33.28 22.49 -14.57
C THR A 160 34.76 22.73 -14.44
N ILE A 161 35.35 22.38 -13.30
CA ILE A 161 36.80 22.36 -13.06
C ILE A 161 37.23 20.90 -12.88
N TYR A 162 37.86 20.33 -13.90
CA TYR A 162 38.45 18.99 -13.85
C TYR A 162 39.94 19.06 -13.51
N SER A 163 40.35 18.40 -12.43
CA SER A 163 41.75 18.26 -12.03
C SER A 163 42.14 16.79 -12.00
N LYS A 164 43.23 16.45 -12.69
CA LYS A 164 43.71 15.08 -12.85
C LYS A 164 45.20 14.98 -12.56
N ASN A 165 45.53 14.35 -11.44
CA ASN A 165 46.88 13.82 -11.26
C ASN A 165 47.05 12.62 -12.21
N LYS A 166 48.05 12.68 -13.10
CA LYS A 166 48.34 11.62 -14.09
C LYS A 166 48.74 10.29 -13.45
N ASN A 167 49.10 10.31 -12.17
CA ASN A 167 49.44 9.10 -11.40
C ASN A 167 48.23 8.48 -10.67
N GLU A 168 47.09 9.18 -10.62
CA GLU A 168 45.85 8.66 -10.02
C GLU A 168 44.98 8.01 -11.08
N SER A 169 44.12 7.07 -10.68
CA SER A 169 43.19 6.37 -11.59
C SER A 169 42.04 7.27 -12.04
N GLU A 170 41.48 8.07 -11.13
CA GLU A 170 40.34 8.96 -11.40
C GLU A 170 40.70 10.44 -11.16
N GLY A 171 39.96 11.37 -11.78
CA GLY A 171 40.13 12.82 -11.57
C GLY A 171 39.08 13.38 -10.60
N LEU A 172 39.17 14.68 -10.30
CA LEU A 172 38.17 15.42 -9.53
C LEU A 172 37.52 16.48 -10.41
N VAL A 173 36.19 16.45 -10.48
CA VAL A 173 35.34 17.49 -11.05
C VAL A 173 34.73 18.29 -9.90
N VAL A 174 35.01 19.59 -9.87
CA VAL A 174 34.41 20.54 -8.93
C VAL A 174 33.42 21.43 -9.66
N LEU A 175 32.22 21.56 -9.09
CA LEU A 175 31.24 22.58 -9.42
C LEU A 175 31.02 23.45 -8.18
N ASP A 176 31.34 24.72 -8.35
CA ASP A 176 31.05 25.80 -7.41
C ASP A 176 30.41 26.90 -8.25
N ASN A 177 29.32 27.52 -7.77
CA ASN A 177 28.66 28.60 -8.49
C ASN A 177 28.69 29.94 -7.75
N ASN A 178 29.54 30.09 -6.74
CA ASN A 178 29.66 31.32 -5.97
C ASN A 178 28.31 31.84 -5.43
N SER A 179 27.50 30.91 -4.92
CA SER A 179 26.13 31.12 -4.42
C SER A 179 25.10 31.50 -5.48
N ASN A 180 25.43 31.47 -6.78
CA ASN A 180 24.46 31.58 -7.85
C ASN A 180 23.64 30.28 -7.95
N THR A 181 22.31 30.37 -8.05
CA THR A 181 21.41 29.21 -7.98
C THR A 181 20.56 29.06 -9.25
N ASN A 182 19.74 27.99 -9.28
CA ASN A 182 18.60 27.75 -10.19
C ASN A 182 18.90 27.23 -11.59
N THR A 183 20.11 27.45 -12.10
CA THR A 183 20.47 26.98 -13.44
C THR A 183 21.44 25.81 -13.36
N PRO A 184 21.10 24.63 -13.90
CA PRO A 184 21.90 23.43 -13.71
C PRO A 184 23.04 23.30 -14.72
N THR A 185 23.95 22.41 -14.38
CA THR A 185 25.03 21.93 -15.23
C THR A 185 24.77 20.46 -15.55
N ILE A 186 24.65 20.13 -16.83
CA ILE A 186 24.46 18.73 -17.25
C ILE A 186 25.79 17.99 -17.14
N ILE A 187 25.80 16.90 -16.37
CA ILE A 187 26.99 16.09 -16.12
C ILE A 187 26.93 14.81 -16.94
N HIS A 188 27.78 14.76 -17.97
CA HIS A 188 28.08 13.52 -18.70
C HIS A 188 29.31 12.85 -18.09
N THR A 189 29.26 11.53 -17.96
CA THR A 189 30.32 10.71 -17.36
C THR A 189 30.90 9.74 -18.41
N PRO A 190 31.70 10.24 -19.38
CA PRO A 190 32.32 9.39 -20.40
C PRO A 190 33.33 8.39 -19.81
N GLU A 191 33.86 8.71 -18.63
CA GLU A 191 34.61 7.82 -17.74
C GLU A 191 34.29 8.23 -16.29
N PRO A 192 34.51 7.36 -15.30
CA PRO A 192 34.32 7.69 -13.89
C PRO A 192 35.21 8.86 -13.44
N PHE A 193 34.72 9.66 -12.51
CA PHE A 193 35.51 10.66 -11.79
C PHE A 193 34.88 10.94 -10.43
N ASN A 194 35.63 11.59 -9.55
CA ASN A 194 35.10 12.15 -8.31
C ASN A 194 34.33 13.43 -8.64
N LEU A 195 33.10 13.58 -8.16
CA LEU A 195 32.29 14.79 -8.36
C LEU A 195 32.06 15.47 -7.01
N SER A 196 32.34 16.78 -6.95
CA SER A 196 32.07 17.61 -5.79
C SER A 196 31.28 18.86 -6.16
N LEU A 197 30.24 19.16 -5.37
CA LEU A 197 29.28 20.24 -5.58
C LEU A 197 29.21 21.13 -4.34
N SER A 198 29.24 22.45 -4.52
CA SER A 198 29.14 23.42 -3.42
C SER A 198 28.54 24.76 -3.87
N ASN A 199 28.18 25.61 -2.91
CA ASN A 199 27.98 27.05 -3.10
C ASN A 199 27.06 27.40 -4.28
N GLY A 200 25.83 26.89 -4.29
CA GLY A 200 24.79 27.18 -5.29
C GLY A 200 24.87 26.34 -6.56
N ALA A 201 25.92 25.52 -6.74
CA ALA A 201 26.04 24.65 -7.90
C ALA A 201 24.94 23.59 -7.95
N GLN A 202 24.30 23.45 -9.12
CA GLN A 202 23.31 22.40 -9.38
C GLN A 202 23.81 21.47 -10.48
N ALA A 203 23.94 20.17 -10.21
CA ALA A 203 24.26 19.17 -11.22
C ALA A 203 23.02 18.37 -11.62
N ALA A 204 22.72 18.37 -12.92
CA ALA A 204 21.80 17.42 -13.53
C ALA A 204 22.60 16.20 -14.00
N LEU A 205 22.53 15.10 -13.24
CA LEU A 205 23.16 13.84 -13.65
C LEU A 205 22.32 13.21 -14.76
N VAL A 206 22.98 12.82 -15.85
CA VAL A 206 22.31 12.08 -16.93
C VAL A 206 22.03 10.64 -16.49
N ASN A 207 21.07 9.98 -17.14
CA ASN A 207 20.78 8.59 -16.82
C ASN A 207 21.96 7.67 -17.13
N LEU A 208 22.11 6.62 -16.34
CA LEU A 208 23.20 5.65 -16.41
C LEU A 208 24.57 6.30 -16.22
N PHE A 209 24.66 7.27 -15.29
CA PHE A 209 25.93 7.91 -14.98
C PHE A 209 26.89 6.94 -14.26
N THR A 210 28.18 7.18 -14.40
CA THR A 210 29.22 6.47 -13.66
C THR A 210 30.14 7.46 -12.94
N LEU A 211 30.28 7.34 -11.63
CA LEU A 211 31.17 8.17 -10.81
C LEU A 211 32.12 7.30 -9.99
N ASN A 212 33.22 7.89 -9.54
CA ASN A 212 34.06 7.27 -8.52
C ASN A 212 33.55 7.59 -7.12
N ASN A 213 33.36 8.88 -6.81
CA ASN A 213 32.75 9.35 -5.56
C ASN A 213 31.82 10.53 -5.88
N LEU A 214 30.80 10.74 -5.05
CA LEU A 214 29.92 11.90 -5.10
C LEU A 214 29.93 12.62 -3.74
N THR A 215 30.34 13.88 -3.70
CA THR A 215 30.29 14.72 -2.49
C THR A 215 29.42 15.95 -2.74
N VAL A 216 28.31 16.05 -2.03
CA VAL A 216 27.40 17.20 -2.05
C VAL A 216 27.62 18.02 -0.78
N GLN A 217 28.33 19.13 -0.92
CA GLN A 217 28.65 20.04 0.18
C GLN A 217 27.55 21.10 0.35
N ALA A 218 27.71 21.97 1.35
CA ALA A 218 26.79 23.06 1.62
C ALA A 218 26.44 23.88 0.37
N GLY A 219 25.14 24.00 0.09
CA GLY A 219 24.59 24.71 -1.06
C GLY A 219 24.76 24.00 -2.41
N GLY A 220 25.38 22.82 -2.45
CA GLY A 220 25.42 21.96 -3.64
C GLY A 220 24.10 21.19 -3.80
N ILE A 221 23.62 21.06 -5.03
CA ILE A 221 22.37 20.36 -5.34
C ILE A 221 22.56 19.38 -6.50
N VAL A 222 22.09 18.14 -6.33
CA VAL A 222 21.91 17.18 -7.43
C VAL A 222 20.44 17.13 -7.81
N ILE A 223 20.12 17.19 -9.10
CA ILE A 223 18.75 17.12 -9.63
C ILE A 223 18.62 16.08 -10.74
N ASN A 224 17.38 15.69 -11.06
CA ASN A 224 17.10 14.95 -12.29
C ASN A 224 17.31 15.84 -13.52
N THR A 225 17.70 15.24 -14.64
CA THR A 225 17.68 15.93 -15.94
C THR A 225 16.24 16.17 -16.38
N GLU A 226 15.95 17.29 -17.04
CA GLU A 226 14.60 17.60 -17.53
C GLU A 226 14.02 16.46 -18.39
N GLY A 227 12.77 16.08 -18.13
CA GLY A 227 12.08 14.97 -18.81
C GLY A 227 12.48 13.57 -18.34
N MET A 228 13.45 13.43 -17.44
CA MET A 228 13.79 12.15 -16.82
C MET A 228 12.90 11.87 -15.61
N HIS A 229 12.42 10.63 -15.50
CA HIS A 229 11.70 10.17 -14.31
C HIS A 229 12.62 9.87 -13.14
N TYR A 230 13.89 9.48 -13.38
CA TYR A 230 14.87 9.17 -12.34
C TYR A 230 16.31 9.41 -12.83
N SER A 231 17.22 9.56 -11.88
CA SER A 231 18.68 9.60 -12.08
C SER A 231 19.24 8.26 -11.64
N GLU A 232 19.43 7.34 -12.59
CA GLU A 232 20.05 6.04 -12.34
C GLU A 232 21.55 6.08 -12.61
N GLY A 233 22.35 5.48 -11.74
CA GLY A 233 23.80 5.41 -11.97
C GLY A 233 24.57 4.61 -10.94
N SER A 234 25.82 4.31 -11.27
CA SER A 234 26.76 3.64 -10.37
C SER A 234 27.83 4.60 -9.85
N ILE A 235 28.15 4.47 -8.57
CA ILE A 235 29.24 5.16 -7.90
C ILE A 235 30.18 4.09 -7.37
N ALA A 236 31.44 4.05 -7.81
CA ALA A 236 32.37 2.97 -7.42
C ALA A 236 32.73 2.99 -5.93
N GLY A 237 32.82 4.19 -5.34
CA GLY A 237 33.08 4.44 -3.93
C GLY A 237 31.87 5.08 -3.25
N ASP A 238 32.10 6.20 -2.58
CA ASP A 238 31.20 6.76 -1.57
C ASP A 238 30.26 7.85 -2.14
N VAL A 239 29.09 7.95 -1.52
CA VAL A 239 28.17 9.09 -1.65
C VAL A 239 28.10 9.82 -0.32
N GLU A 240 28.55 11.06 -0.28
CA GLU A 240 28.53 11.90 0.92
C GLU A 240 27.66 13.15 0.69
N VAL A 241 26.60 13.28 1.47
CA VAL A 241 25.75 14.47 1.52
C VAL A 241 26.00 15.17 2.86
N GLN A 242 26.74 16.27 2.81
CA GLN A 242 27.12 17.05 3.99
C GLN A 242 25.99 18.00 4.42
N ALA A 243 26.18 18.69 5.54
CA ALA A 243 25.27 19.72 6.00
C ALA A 243 24.94 20.73 4.89
N ASP A 244 23.65 21.02 4.70
CA ASP A 244 23.10 21.90 3.67
C ASP A 244 23.36 21.46 2.21
N GLY A 245 23.86 20.24 2.00
CA GLY A 245 23.92 19.57 0.70
C GLY A 245 22.61 18.83 0.40
N ILE A 246 22.16 18.87 -0.86
CA ILE A 246 20.86 18.32 -1.25
C ILE A 246 20.97 17.44 -2.51
N ILE A 247 20.43 16.24 -2.45
CA ILE A 247 20.10 15.44 -3.64
C ILE A 247 18.58 15.53 -3.80
N GLN A 248 18.09 16.42 -4.66
CA GLN A 248 16.68 16.63 -4.96
C GLN A 248 16.30 15.89 -6.24
N ALA A 249 16.14 14.57 -6.15
CA ALA A 249 15.95 13.71 -7.31
C ALA A 249 15.21 12.42 -6.95
N ASN A 250 14.49 11.88 -7.92
CA ASN A 250 14.22 10.45 -7.96
C ASN A 250 15.56 9.71 -8.17
N ALA A 251 16.14 9.17 -7.10
CA ALA A 251 17.55 8.78 -7.03
C ALA A 251 17.71 7.25 -7.01
N TYR A 252 18.29 6.68 -8.07
CA TYR A 252 18.51 5.24 -8.23
C TYR A 252 20.01 4.96 -8.25
N PHE A 253 20.62 4.94 -7.07
CA PHE A 253 22.08 4.93 -6.93
C PHE A 253 22.58 3.58 -6.44
N ASN A 254 23.59 3.04 -7.13
CA ASN A 254 24.35 1.88 -6.68
C ASN A 254 25.77 2.32 -6.31
N ALA A 255 26.00 2.53 -5.02
CA ALA A 255 27.29 2.91 -4.46
C ALA A 255 28.09 1.66 -4.07
N GLY A 256 29.33 1.52 -4.51
CA GLY A 256 30.22 0.43 -4.12
C GLY A 256 30.81 0.61 -2.72
N GLY A 257 30.83 1.84 -2.21
CA GLY A 257 31.24 2.20 -0.86
C GLY A 257 30.08 2.58 0.05
N ASP A 258 30.32 3.55 0.93
CA ASP A 258 29.36 4.02 1.93
C ASP A 258 28.46 5.14 1.37
N VAL A 259 27.23 5.21 1.89
CA VAL A 259 26.32 6.35 1.66
C VAL A 259 26.09 7.05 2.99
N THR A 260 26.58 8.27 3.11
CA THR A 260 26.49 9.09 4.33
C THR A 260 25.64 10.33 4.07
N VAL A 261 24.57 10.49 4.84
CA VAL A 261 23.77 11.71 4.90
C VAL A 261 23.99 12.35 6.27
N GLN A 262 24.84 13.36 6.34
CA GLN A 262 25.19 14.04 7.59
C GLN A 262 24.03 14.90 8.10
N THR A 263 24.07 15.30 9.37
CA THR A 263 23.11 16.26 9.94
C THR A 263 22.99 17.52 9.07
N GLY A 264 21.77 17.86 8.67
CA GLY A 264 21.47 18.96 7.75
C GLY A 264 21.56 18.62 6.26
N GLY A 265 22.18 17.49 5.89
CA GLY A 265 22.18 16.96 4.53
C GLY A 265 20.85 16.26 4.19
N GLN A 266 20.47 16.28 2.91
CA GLN A 266 19.20 15.70 2.46
C GLN A 266 19.32 14.92 1.16
N ILE A 267 18.68 13.75 1.11
CA ILE A 267 18.27 13.08 -0.14
C ILE A 267 16.75 13.15 -0.19
N SER A 268 16.19 13.91 -1.11
CA SER A 268 14.76 14.17 -1.21
C SER A 268 14.22 13.91 -2.60
N ALA A 269 13.15 13.13 -2.65
CA ALA A 269 12.26 12.99 -3.78
C ALA A 269 10.88 13.59 -3.47
N ASP A 270 10.80 14.53 -2.51
CA ASP A 270 9.56 15.22 -2.15
C ASP A 270 8.91 15.82 -3.39
N TYR A 271 7.64 15.50 -3.62
CA TYR A 271 6.80 16.08 -4.68
C TYR A 271 7.25 15.77 -6.12
N LEU A 272 8.16 14.81 -6.31
CA LEU A 272 8.69 14.37 -7.61
C LEU A 272 7.97 13.14 -8.20
N GLY A 273 6.81 12.78 -7.64
CA GLY A 273 5.95 11.70 -8.14
C GLY A 273 4.96 12.16 -9.20
N PHE A 274 3.80 11.48 -9.27
CA PHE A 274 2.77 11.84 -10.25
C PHE A 274 2.18 13.23 -9.99
N ALA A 275 1.75 13.90 -11.08
CA ALA A 275 1.07 15.17 -10.98
C ALA A 275 -0.35 15.02 -10.38
N ASN A 276 -1.01 16.14 -10.10
CA ASN A 276 -2.39 16.17 -9.63
C ASN A 276 -3.32 15.39 -10.58
N GLN A 277 -4.24 14.61 -10.03
CA GLN A 277 -5.14 13.71 -10.78
C GLN A 277 -4.43 12.63 -11.63
N GLU A 278 -3.15 12.36 -11.40
CA GLU A 278 -2.40 11.32 -12.11
C GLU A 278 -1.88 10.25 -11.14
N GLY A 279 -1.67 9.04 -11.69
CA GLY A 279 -1.18 7.87 -10.97
C GLY A 279 -2.26 6.80 -10.72
N PRO A 280 -1.87 5.52 -10.47
CA PRO A 280 -2.80 4.42 -10.23
C PRO A 280 -3.79 4.63 -9.07
N GLY A 281 -3.38 5.41 -8.06
CA GLY A 281 -4.20 5.75 -6.89
C GLY A 281 -4.48 7.26 -6.82
N ALA A 282 -4.70 7.92 -7.95
CA ALA A 282 -5.00 9.36 -7.95
C ALA A 282 -6.31 9.67 -7.20
N GLY A 283 -6.32 10.75 -6.42
CA GLY A 283 -7.56 11.26 -5.86
C GLY A 283 -8.44 11.88 -6.95
N THR A 284 -9.76 11.79 -6.79
CA THR A 284 -10.70 12.37 -7.76
C THR A 284 -11.09 13.80 -7.35
N GLY A 285 -11.51 14.62 -8.31
CA GLY A 285 -11.92 16.00 -8.04
C GLY A 285 -11.91 16.89 -9.26
N THR A 286 -12.57 18.06 -9.20
CA THR A 286 -12.62 19.00 -10.33
C THR A 286 -12.51 20.46 -9.86
N ARG A 287 -12.04 21.34 -10.76
CA ARG A 287 -11.95 22.79 -10.48
C ARG A 287 -13.25 23.57 -10.69
N ASN A 288 -14.24 22.97 -11.35
CA ASN A 288 -15.44 23.67 -11.83
C ASN A 288 -16.63 23.56 -10.88
N ASP A 289 -16.51 22.74 -9.83
CA ASP A 289 -17.58 22.56 -8.86
C ASP A 289 -17.64 23.74 -7.88
N SER A 290 -18.84 24.28 -7.71
CA SER A 290 -19.10 25.37 -6.76
C SER A 290 -18.93 24.95 -5.30
N GLN A 291 -18.89 23.64 -5.01
CA GLN A 291 -18.81 23.06 -3.65
C GLN A 291 -17.93 21.77 -3.61
N GLY A 292 -16.77 21.75 -4.29
CA GLY A 292 -15.96 20.52 -4.41
C GLY A 292 -14.61 20.57 -3.68
N GLY A 293 -14.42 19.68 -2.69
CA GLY A 293 -13.12 19.32 -2.12
C GLY A 293 -12.50 18.13 -2.87
N GLY A 294 -11.23 18.19 -3.27
CA GLY A 294 -10.56 17.10 -3.99
C GLY A 294 -10.11 15.97 -3.06
N GLY A 295 -10.22 14.71 -3.49
CA GLY A 295 -9.78 13.55 -2.72
C GLY A 295 -8.26 13.37 -2.68
N GLY A 296 -7.75 12.73 -1.63
CA GLY A 296 -6.31 12.51 -1.46
C GLY A 296 -5.75 11.50 -2.45
N GLY A 297 -4.49 11.67 -2.85
CA GLY A 297 -3.74 10.65 -3.59
C GLY A 297 -3.34 9.49 -2.68
N ALA A 298 -3.11 8.32 -3.29
CA ALA A 298 -2.72 7.09 -2.59
C ALA A 298 -1.42 6.47 -3.15
N TYR A 299 -0.68 5.81 -2.27
CA TYR A 299 0.43 4.88 -2.57
C TYR A 299 0.84 4.22 -1.26
N GLY A 300 0.75 2.89 -1.09
CA GLY A 300 0.84 2.28 0.24
C GLY A 300 -0.49 2.42 0.98
N GLY A 301 -0.73 3.56 1.61
CA GLY A 301 -2.02 3.92 2.21
C GLY A 301 -3.02 4.51 1.21
N ASN A 302 -4.31 4.32 1.48
CA ASN A 302 -5.38 4.96 0.73
C ASN A 302 -5.36 6.48 0.95
N GLY A 303 -5.78 7.25 -0.05
CA GLY A 303 -5.99 8.68 0.09
C GLY A 303 -7.22 8.95 0.96
N GLY A 304 -7.19 10.06 1.68
CA GLY A 304 -8.32 10.51 2.49
C GLY A 304 -9.48 10.97 1.63
N GLU A 305 -10.70 10.68 2.09
CA GLU A 305 -11.93 11.13 1.45
C GLU A 305 -12.13 12.63 1.72
N PRO A 306 -12.52 13.44 0.72
CA PRO A 306 -12.85 14.86 0.93
C PRO A 306 -14.24 15.02 1.56
N GLY A 307 -14.60 16.24 1.96
CA GLY A 307 -15.96 16.54 2.45
C GLY A 307 -17.08 16.44 1.38
N SER A 308 -16.69 16.30 0.11
CA SER A 308 -17.58 16.32 -1.05
C SER A 308 -17.83 14.91 -1.63
N ILE A 309 -18.50 14.83 -2.78
CA ILE A 309 -18.84 13.56 -3.45
C ILE A 309 -17.64 12.82 -4.08
N TYR A 310 -16.48 13.47 -4.17
CA TYR A 310 -15.29 12.88 -4.75
C TYR A 310 -14.66 11.87 -3.80
N SER A 311 -13.85 10.96 -4.34
CA SER A 311 -13.16 9.93 -3.58
C SER A 311 -11.65 10.13 -3.48
N GLY A 312 -11.06 9.64 -2.38
CA GLY A 312 -9.64 9.38 -2.27
C GLY A 312 -9.18 8.23 -3.17
N GLY A 313 -7.87 8.10 -3.36
CA GLY A 313 -7.27 7.00 -4.13
C GLY A 313 -7.12 5.70 -3.32
N VAL A 314 -6.95 4.58 -4.02
CA VAL A 314 -6.64 3.26 -3.42
C VAL A 314 -5.13 3.00 -3.45
N GLY A 315 -4.59 2.48 -2.35
CA GLY A 315 -3.18 2.14 -2.20
C GLY A 315 -2.73 1.02 -3.15
N TYR A 316 -1.52 1.12 -3.68
CA TYR A 316 -0.90 0.13 -4.58
C TYR A 316 0.61 0.04 -4.34
N GLY A 317 1.25 -0.89 -5.05
CA GLY A 317 2.70 -1.09 -5.08
C GLY A 317 3.17 -2.27 -4.24
N SER A 318 4.46 -2.56 -4.31
CA SER A 318 5.07 -3.65 -3.53
C SER A 318 5.48 -3.17 -2.14
N ILE A 319 5.13 -3.91 -1.09
CA ILE A 319 5.65 -3.67 0.29
C ILE A 319 7.15 -3.96 0.32
N LEU A 320 7.57 -5.04 -0.34
CA LEU A 320 8.94 -5.56 -0.24
C LEU A 320 9.89 -4.81 -1.18
N GLN A 321 9.41 -4.38 -2.35
CA GLN A 321 10.24 -3.82 -3.41
C GLN A 321 9.64 -2.51 -3.95
N PRO A 322 9.48 -1.47 -3.11
CA PRO A 322 8.84 -0.22 -3.51
C PRO A 322 9.75 0.58 -4.45
N ILE A 323 9.28 0.81 -5.68
CA ILE A 323 9.97 1.61 -6.71
C ILE A 323 9.02 2.57 -7.45
N GLN A 324 7.72 2.54 -7.12
CA GLN A 324 6.72 3.34 -7.81
C GLN A 324 6.58 4.72 -7.17
N PHE A 325 6.12 5.69 -7.94
CA PHE A 325 5.86 7.04 -7.44
C PHE A 325 4.55 7.07 -6.63
N GLY A 326 4.44 8.02 -5.71
CA GLY A 326 3.18 8.40 -5.09
C GLY A 326 2.23 9.05 -6.11
N SER A 327 0.93 8.81 -5.98
CA SER A 327 -0.10 9.44 -6.82
C SER A 327 -0.38 10.88 -6.40
N GLY A 328 -0.85 11.70 -7.35
CA GLY A 328 -1.32 13.04 -7.04
C GLY A 328 -2.72 13.05 -6.44
N GLY A 329 -3.02 14.12 -5.69
CA GLY A 329 -4.35 14.40 -5.18
C GLY A 329 -5.29 14.95 -6.25
N GLY A 330 -6.59 14.87 -5.97
CA GLY A 330 -7.66 15.39 -6.80
C GLY A 330 -7.68 16.92 -6.81
N ASP A 331 -8.09 17.50 -7.94
CA ASP A 331 -8.32 18.94 -8.00
C ASP A 331 -9.51 19.34 -7.13
N GLY A 332 -9.48 20.56 -6.62
CA GLY A 332 -10.60 21.13 -5.89
C GLY A 332 -10.82 22.57 -6.29
N ARG A 333 -11.79 23.22 -5.64
CA ARG A 333 -12.05 24.64 -5.88
C ARG A 333 -10.83 25.53 -5.59
N GLY A 334 -9.99 25.13 -4.64
CA GLY A 334 -8.74 25.81 -4.29
C GLY A 334 -7.67 25.77 -5.37
N GLY A 335 -7.77 24.86 -6.35
CA GLY A 335 -6.83 24.74 -7.46
C GLY A 335 -6.40 23.30 -7.72
N ALA A 336 -5.13 23.13 -8.08
CA ALA A 336 -4.55 21.82 -8.36
C ALA A 336 -4.37 21.02 -7.07
N GLY A 337 -4.59 19.70 -7.17
CA GLY A 337 -4.18 18.76 -6.14
C GLY A 337 -2.67 18.76 -5.90
N GLY A 338 -2.23 18.19 -4.79
CA GLY A 338 -0.83 17.98 -4.48
C GLY A 338 -0.21 16.91 -5.37
N LYS A 339 1.04 17.09 -5.80
CA LYS A 339 1.82 16.04 -6.47
C LYS A 339 2.20 14.94 -5.48
N GLY A 340 2.29 13.70 -5.93
CA GLY A 340 2.79 12.60 -5.10
C GLY A 340 4.30 12.68 -4.84
N GLY A 341 4.77 11.92 -3.86
CA GLY A 341 6.19 11.74 -3.57
C GLY A 341 6.89 10.89 -4.63
N GLY A 342 8.18 11.13 -4.81
CA GLY A 342 9.00 10.44 -5.80
C GLY A 342 9.51 9.06 -5.34
N SER A 343 10.58 8.56 -5.96
CA SER A 343 11.17 7.25 -5.64
C SER A 343 12.67 7.35 -5.41
N ILE A 344 13.12 6.83 -4.26
CA ILE A 344 14.52 6.70 -3.89
C ILE A 344 14.85 5.22 -3.79
N LYS A 345 15.86 4.76 -4.52
CA LYS A 345 16.46 3.44 -4.39
C LYS A 345 17.97 3.58 -4.25
N ILE A 346 18.50 3.25 -3.08
CA ILE A 346 19.94 3.32 -2.79
C ILE A 346 20.42 1.94 -2.38
N GLN A 347 21.41 1.44 -3.11
CA GLN A 347 22.17 0.26 -2.74
C GLN A 347 23.59 0.69 -2.40
N ALA A 348 24.09 0.26 -1.25
CA ALA A 348 25.46 0.51 -0.79
C ALA A 348 26.20 -0.82 -0.62
N GLY A 349 27.41 -0.90 -1.19
CA GLY A 349 28.34 -2.00 -0.93
C GLY A 349 28.93 -1.96 0.48
N GLY A 350 28.84 -0.81 1.16
CA GLY A 350 29.17 -0.62 2.57
C GLY A 350 27.97 -0.26 3.45
N ALA A 351 28.14 0.76 4.28
CA ALA A 351 27.13 1.27 5.20
C ALA A 351 26.22 2.34 4.57
N ILE A 352 24.98 2.40 5.03
CA ILE A 352 24.11 3.58 4.89
C ILE A 352 23.99 4.24 6.26
N THR A 353 24.53 5.45 6.40
CA THR A 353 24.44 6.26 7.63
C THR A 353 23.56 7.49 7.38
N VAL A 354 22.47 7.61 8.12
CA VAL A 354 21.50 8.71 7.98
C VAL A 354 21.41 9.48 9.30
N ASP A 355 22.13 10.60 9.39
CA ASP A 355 22.02 11.61 10.46
C ASP A 355 21.25 12.86 10.01
N GLY A 356 21.12 13.06 8.70
CA GLY A 356 20.27 14.05 8.05
C GLY A 356 18.89 13.48 7.71
N ALA A 357 18.43 13.69 6.47
CA ALA A 357 17.11 13.21 6.03
C ALA A 357 17.12 12.49 4.67
N VAL A 358 16.34 11.41 4.56
CA VAL A 358 15.97 10.75 3.31
C VAL A 358 14.45 10.80 3.18
N LYS A 359 13.92 11.52 2.18
CA LYS A 359 12.48 11.85 2.11
C LYS A 359 11.86 11.61 0.74
N ALA A 360 10.59 11.19 0.72
CA ALA A 360 9.78 11.05 -0.48
C ALA A 360 8.32 11.45 -0.21
N ASN A 361 8.08 12.64 0.34
CA ASN A 361 6.76 13.07 0.78
C ASN A 361 5.86 13.54 -0.37
N GLY A 362 4.54 13.39 -0.16
CA GLY A 362 3.51 13.97 -1.01
C GLY A 362 3.23 15.44 -0.70
N ALA A 363 2.86 16.21 -1.73
CA ALA A 363 2.63 17.65 -1.61
C ALA A 363 1.25 17.94 -1.03
N VAL A 364 1.14 19.05 -0.30
CA VAL A 364 -0.14 19.59 0.13
C VAL A 364 -0.88 20.18 -1.08
N GLY A 365 -2.17 19.84 -1.24
CA GLY A 365 -3.03 20.41 -2.27
C GLY A 365 -3.29 21.90 -2.07
N ALA A 366 -3.68 22.61 -3.13
CA ALA A 366 -4.04 24.02 -3.01
C ALA A 366 -5.31 24.22 -2.16
N SER A 367 -5.39 25.31 -1.39
CA SER A 367 -6.59 25.63 -0.60
C SER A 367 -7.15 27.01 -0.90
N HIS A 368 -8.47 27.12 -0.80
CA HIS A 368 -9.22 28.37 -0.82
C HIS A 368 -10.31 28.32 0.25
N TYR A 369 -10.80 29.48 0.70
CA TYR A 369 -11.85 29.60 1.73
C TYR A 369 -13.08 28.70 1.48
N TRP A 370 -13.42 28.44 0.22
CA TRP A 370 -14.64 27.71 -0.18
C TRP A 370 -14.38 26.29 -0.69
N GLY A 371 -13.17 25.76 -0.51
CA GLY A 371 -12.85 24.41 -0.95
C GLY A 371 -11.35 24.19 -1.09
N ALA A 372 -10.90 23.00 -0.72
CA ALA A 372 -9.53 22.56 -0.82
C ALA A 372 -9.34 21.46 -1.87
N ALA A 373 -8.21 21.46 -2.55
CA ALA A 373 -7.78 20.35 -3.38
C ALA A 373 -7.18 19.24 -2.50
N GLY A 374 -7.18 18.01 -3.01
CA GLY A 374 -6.62 16.87 -2.31
C GLY A 374 -5.10 16.88 -2.36
N SER A 375 -4.48 16.30 -1.35
CA SER A 375 -3.02 16.23 -1.23
C SER A 375 -2.44 14.97 -1.86
N GLY A 376 -1.18 15.02 -2.29
CA GLY A 376 -0.50 13.88 -2.91
C GLY A 376 -0.05 12.85 -1.88
N ALA A 377 0.06 11.59 -2.31
CA ALA A 377 0.57 10.51 -1.47
C ALA A 377 2.08 10.59 -1.25
N GLY A 378 2.57 9.93 -0.20
CA GLY A 378 3.99 9.60 -0.06
C GLY A 378 4.49 8.71 -1.19
N GLY A 379 5.80 8.66 -1.39
CA GLY A 379 6.48 7.93 -2.45
C GLY A 379 7.15 6.65 -1.99
N SER A 380 8.17 6.20 -2.73
CA SER A 380 8.97 5.01 -2.41
C SER A 380 10.33 5.35 -1.84
N ILE A 381 10.74 4.64 -0.79
CA ILE A 381 12.14 4.61 -0.33
C ILE A 381 12.58 3.15 -0.22
N TRP A 382 13.65 2.76 -0.92
CA TRP A 382 14.31 1.47 -0.80
C TRP A 382 15.78 1.68 -0.48
N LEU A 383 16.21 1.27 0.72
CA LEU A 383 17.61 1.26 1.15
C LEU A 383 18.13 -0.18 1.30
N ASP A 384 19.26 -0.49 0.69
CA ASP A 384 19.90 -1.81 0.72
C ASP A 384 21.38 -1.66 1.08
N SER A 385 21.80 -2.19 2.23
CA SER A 385 23.15 -2.02 2.78
C SER A 385 23.62 -3.24 3.57
N ASP A 386 24.88 -3.25 3.98
CA ASP A 386 25.34 -4.18 5.01
C ASP A 386 25.06 -3.65 6.41
N TYR A 387 25.21 -2.34 6.62
CA TYR A 387 25.00 -1.70 7.92
C TYR A 387 24.15 -0.44 7.78
N LEU A 388 23.00 -0.40 8.48
CA LEU A 388 22.15 0.78 8.58
C LEU A 388 22.33 1.44 9.95
N SER A 389 22.66 2.74 9.97
CA SER A 389 22.94 3.48 11.20
C SER A 389 22.58 4.98 11.09
N GLY A 390 22.68 5.70 12.21
CA GLY A 390 22.42 7.13 12.30
C GLY A 390 21.20 7.46 13.16
N SER A 391 20.96 8.75 13.36
CA SER A 391 19.84 9.27 14.18
C SER A 391 18.91 10.24 13.44
N GLY A 392 18.98 10.25 12.11
CA GLY A 392 18.23 11.15 11.24
C GLY A 392 16.79 10.72 10.99
N LEU A 393 16.25 11.12 9.84
CA LEU A 393 14.87 10.88 9.42
C LEU A 393 14.82 10.12 8.09
N ILE A 394 14.02 9.05 8.02
CA ILE A 394 13.63 8.36 6.78
C ILE A 394 12.11 8.47 6.66
N GLN A 395 11.60 9.19 5.65
CA GLN A 395 10.18 9.59 5.63
C GLN A 395 9.54 9.53 4.25
N ALA A 396 8.37 8.90 4.14
CA ALA A 396 7.55 8.86 2.93
C ALA A 396 6.10 9.18 3.28
N ASN A 397 5.84 10.34 3.88
CA ASN A 397 4.51 10.70 4.37
C ASN A 397 3.63 11.27 3.25
N GLY A 398 2.32 11.09 3.40
CA GLY A 398 1.31 11.78 2.59
C GLY A 398 1.27 13.29 2.88
N GLY A 399 0.78 14.07 1.92
CA GLY A 399 0.56 15.51 2.14
C GLY A 399 -0.66 15.77 3.02
N GLU A 400 -0.57 16.74 3.92
CA GLU A 400 -1.66 17.16 4.82
C GLU A 400 -2.93 17.57 4.08
N GLY A 401 -4.11 17.18 4.58
CA GLY A 401 -5.40 17.65 4.07
C GLY A 401 -5.70 19.05 4.59
N ASN A 402 -6.15 19.95 3.72
CA ASN A 402 -6.54 21.29 4.14
C ASN A 402 -7.97 21.30 4.70
N VAL A 403 -8.14 21.94 5.85
CA VAL A 403 -9.43 22.18 6.49
C VAL A 403 -9.89 23.60 6.20
N VAL A 404 -11.06 23.75 5.60
CA VAL A 404 -11.65 25.01 5.15
C VAL A 404 -13.09 25.12 5.65
N THR A 405 -13.79 26.24 5.36
CA THR A 405 -15.11 26.48 5.97
C THR A 405 -16.27 25.75 5.31
N GLU A 406 -16.08 25.27 4.09
CA GLU A 406 -17.10 24.53 3.34
C GLU A 406 -16.65 23.09 3.13
N GLU A 407 -15.74 22.86 2.18
CA GLU A 407 -15.41 21.51 1.71
C GLU A 407 -13.93 21.20 1.85
N ASP A 408 -13.61 20.37 2.83
CA ASP A 408 -12.26 19.93 3.17
C ASP A 408 -11.66 19.03 2.08
N GLY A 409 -10.35 19.18 1.87
CA GLY A 409 -9.59 18.35 0.93
C GLY A 409 -9.14 17.05 1.58
N GLY A 410 -9.10 15.97 0.81
CA GLY A 410 -8.55 14.69 1.25
C GLY A 410 -7.04 14.76 1.46
N ALA A 411 -6.53 14.25 2.58
CA ALA A 411 -5.11 14.12 2.84
C ALA A 411 -4.51 12.96 2.03
N GLY A 412 -3.22 13.03 1.70
CA GLY A 412 -2.53 11.96 1.00
C GLY A 412 -2.31 10.73 1.88
N GLY A 413 -2.36 9.53 1.28
CA GLY A 413 -1.93 8.30 1.93
C GLY A 413 -0.40 8.27 2.15
N GLY A 414 0.05 7.59 3.21
CA GLY A 414 1.47 7.38 3.47
C GLY A 414 2.10 6.37 2.52
N GLY A 415 3.36 6.57 2.14
CA GLY A 415 4.10 5.84 1.10
C GLY A 415 4.63 4.45 1.49
N ARG A 416 5.66 3.97 0.78
CA ARG A 416 6.27 2.65 1.07
C ARG A 416 7.77 2.79 1.30
N ILE A 417 8.24 2.24 2.42
CA ILE A 417 9.65 2.21 2.80
C ILE A 417 10.10 0.76 2.93
N ALA A 418 11.21 0.38 2.29
CA ALA A 418 11.84 -0.92 2.44
C ALA A 418 13.33 -0.77 2.80
N LEU A 419 13.76 -1.49 3.84
CA LEU A 419 15.09 -1.45 4.42
C LEU A 419 15.66 -2.87 4.45
N TYR A 420 16.75 -3.09 3.72
CA TYR A 420 17.48 -4.33 3.70
C TYR A 420 18.87 -4.10 4.30
N TYR A 421 19.19 -4.84 5.36
CA TYR A 421 20.46 -4.68 6.08
C TYR A 421 20.99 -6.02 6.61
N SER A 422 22.29 -6.14 6.81
CA SER A 422 22.87 -7.29 7.55
C SER A 422 22.92 -6.98 9.05
N SER A 423 23.09 -5.71 9.43
CA SER A 423 23.00 -5.20 10.79
C SER A 423 22.38 -3.80 10.82
N ASN A 424 21.62 -3.49 11.87
CA ASN A 424 20.92 -2.21 12.02
C ASN A 424 21.11 -1.66 13.44
N THR A 425 21.59 -0.43 13.55
CA THR A 425 21.60 0.35 14.80
C THR A 425 21.04 1.76 14.58
N PHE A 426 20.24 1.96 13.53
CA PHE A 426 19.55 3.22 13.29
C PHE A 426 18.62 3.51 14.47
N ALA A 427 18.78 4.70 15.04
CA ALA A 427 18.05 5.17 16.22
C ALA A 427 17.18 6.40 15.91
N GLY A 428 17.08 6.78 14.63
CA GLY A 428 16.23 7.85 14.14
C GLY A 428 14.80 7.40 13.87
N ASN A 429 14.01 8.29 13.26
CA ASN A 429 12.62 8.03 12.93
C ASN A 429 12.48 7.45 11.52
N ILE A 430 11.55 6.50 11.37
CA ILE A 430 11.14 5.94 10.08
C ILE A 430 9.62 6.11 10.00
N GLU A 431 9.16 6.87 9.02
CA GLU A 431 7.79 7.39 8.99
C GLU A 431 7.18 7.17 7.61
N ALA A 432 6.02 6.52 7.57
CA ALA A 432 5.20 6.37 6.37
C ALA A 432 3.75 6.73 6.71
N PHE A 433 3.55 7.84 7.40
CA PHE A 433 2.24 8.27 7.88
C PHE A 433 1.40 8.86 6.76
N SER A 434 0.08 8.83 6.91
CA SER A 434 -0.77 9.67 6.08
C SER A 434 -0.61 11.15 6.43
N GLY A 435 -1.11 12.02 5.56
CA GLY A 435 -1.39 13.39 5.95
C GLY A 435 -2.57 13.44 6.92
N HIS A 436 -2.54 14.38 7.86
CA HIS A 436 -3.64 14.62 8.79
C HIS A 436 -4.81 15.34 8.13
N GLY A 437 -6.02 15.09 8.63
CA GLY A 437 -7.24 15.83 8.30
C GLY A 437 -8.14 15.90 9.54
N ASN A 438 -8.64 17.08 9.90
CA ASN A 438 -9.39 17.26 11.16
C ASN A 438 -10.84 16.72 11.10
N SER A 439 -11.36 16.34 9.92
CA SER A 439 -12.80 16.10 9.69
C SER A 439 -13.18 14.73 9.11
N GLY A 440 -12.31 13.71 9.16
CA GLY A 440 -12.58 12.42 8.49
C GLY A 440 -11.79 12.20 7.21
N ASN A 441 -10.93 13.17 6.87
CA ASN A 441 -10.27 13.26 5.57
C ASN A 441 -8.81 12.82 5.60
N ALA A 442 -8.34 12.17 6.67
CA ALA A 442 -6.98 11.68 6.72
C ALA A 442 -6.82 10.42 5.85
N GLY A 443 -5.64 10.26 5.25
CA GLY A 443 -5.31 9.05 4.49
C GLY A 443 -4.99 7.86 5.40
N GLY A 444 -4.82 6.69 4.80
CA GLY A 444 -4.26 5.52 5.46
C GLY A 444 -2.75 5.60 5.57
N ALA A 445 -2.20 4.93 6.58
CA ALA A 445 -0.76 4.74 6.70
C ALA A 445 -0.18 4.02 5.49
N GLY A 446 1.07 4.30 5.24
CA GLY A 446 1.93 3.52 4.38
C GLY A 446 2.45 2.26 5.04
N THR A 447 3.49 1.68 4.45
CA THR A 447 4.14 0.48 4.99
C THR A 447 5.64 0.69 5.16
N ILE A 448 6.19 0.16 6.26
CA ILE A 448 7.63 0.09 6.49
C ILE A 448 8.03 -1.38 6.55
N TYR A 449 8.85 -1.84 5.61
CA TYR A 449 9.42 -3.17 5.60
C TYR A 449 10.89 -3.14 6.03
N ALA A 450 11.23 -3.80 7.13
CA ALA A 450 12.59 -3.93 7.63
C ALA A 450 13.04 -5.39 7.63
N LYS A 451 14.07 -5.72 6.84
CA LYS A 451 14.59 -7.08 6.72
C LYS A 451 16.08 -7.14 7.07
N ASN A 452 16.40 -7.86 8.14
CA ASN A 452 17.74 -8.39 8.30
C ASN A 452 17.96 -9.50 7.25
N LYS A 453 18.98 -9.37 6.39
CA LYS A 453 19.30 -10.32 5.32
C LYS A 453 19.59 -11.74 5.82
N GLY A 454 20.00 -11.89 7.08
CA GLY A 454 20.19 -13.18 7.75
C GLY A 454 18.90 -13.81 8.29
N GLN A 455 17.79 -13.07 8.34
CA GLN A 455 16.48 -13.59 8.72
C GLN A 455 15.68 -14.03 7.50
N THR A 456 14.86 -15.07 7.67
CA THR A 456 13.94 -15.54 6.62
C THR A 456 12.91 -14.46 6.28
N TYR A 457 12.28 -13.90 7.31
CA TYR A 457 11.16 -12.97 7.22
C TYR A 457 11.55 -11.59 7.77
N GLY A 458 11.21 -10.54 7.05
CA GLY A 458 11.31 -9.15 7.54
C GLY A 458 10.04 -8.73 8.29
N LEU A 459 10.08 -7.60 8.99
CA LEU A 459 8.95 -6.99 9.68
C LEU A 459 8.28 -5.94 8.78
N VAL A 460 6.97 -6.06 8.57
CA VAL A 460 6.12 -5.00 8.03
C VAL A 460 5.45 -4.28 9.19
N THR A 461 5.62 -2.97 9.27
CA THR A 461 4.95 -2.11 10.24
C THR A 461 3.95 -1.21 9.54
N VAL A 462 2.75 -1.13 10.10
CA VAL A 462 1.72 -0.14 9.76
C VAL A 462 1.39 0.67 11.00
N ASP A 463 1.78 1.93 10.93
CA ASP A 463 1.69 2.92 11.99
C ASP A 463 1.18 4.21 11.34
N ASN A 464 0.12 4.80 11.88
CA ASN A 464 -0.47 6.03 11.35
C ASN A 464 -0.35 7.21 12.33
N ASN A 465 0.61 7.15 13.26
CA ASN A 465 0.87 8.24 14.21
C ASN A 465 -0.39 8.67 14.99
N SER A 466 -1.12 7.69 15.50
CA SER A 466 -2.40 7.83 16.21
C SER A 466 -3.55 8.41 15.38
N ILE A 467 -3.42 8.51 14.05
CA ILE A 467 -4.51 8.87 13.15
C ILE A 467 -5.39 7.63 12.94
N LEU A 468 -6.59 7.63 13.53
CA LEU A 468 -7.52 6.49 13.53
C LEU A 468 -8.35 6.36 12.23
N GLN A 469 -7.97 7.08 11.18
CA GLN A 469 -8.67 7.15 9.90
C GLN A 469 -7.81 6.60 8.77
N GLY A 470 -8.46 6.31 7.64
CA GLY A 470 -7.80 5.83 6.43
C GLY A 470 -7.40 4.36 6.52
N HIS A 471 -7.32 3.71 5.36
CA HIS A 471 -7.05 2.27 5.25
C HIS A 471 -5.72 2.01 4.55
N THR A 472 -5.01 0.98 5.00
CA THR A 472 -3.78 0.50 4.36
C THR A 472 -4.11 -0.81 3.67
N LEU A 473 -4.14 -0.82 2.34
CA LEU A 473 -4.43 -2.04 1.59
C LEU A 473 -3.19 -2.96 1.59
N PHE A 474 -3.40 -4.22 1.98
CA PHE A 474 -2.38 -5.25 1.97
C PHE A 474 -2.61 -6.23 0.84
N ASP A 475 -1.62 -6.31 -0.05
CA ASP A 475 -1.52 -7.33 -1.09
C ASP A 475 -0.05 -7.79 -1.12
N THR A 476 0.23 -8.95 -0.54
CA THR A 476 1.52 -9.62 -0.80
C THR A 476 1.38 -11.15 -0.71
N PRO A 477 1.92 -11.89 -1.70
CA PRO A 477 1.91 -13.35 -1.68
C PRO A 477 3.06 -13.98 -0.85
N ALA A 478 3.92 -13.18 -0.20
CA ALA A 478 5.10 -13.67 0.50
C ALA A 478 4.98 -13.49 2.01
N SER A 479 5.56 -14.43 2.79
CA SER A 479 5.47 -14.37 4.25
C SER A 479 6.36 -13.28 4.88
N PHE A 480 5.84 -12.60 5.90
CA PHE A 480 6.54 -11.57 6.68
C PHE A 480 6.17 -11.64 8.18
N ASN A 481 6.80 -10.86 9.05
CA ASN A 481 6.23 -10.55 10.36
C ASN A 481 5.41 -9.27 10.25
N LEU A 482 4.26 -9.19 10.90
CA LEU A 482 3.36 -8.03 10.84
C LEU A 482 3.24 -7.35 12.20
N LEU A 483 3.36 -6.02 12.21
CA LEU A 483 3.02 -5.16 13.34
C LEU A 483 2.05 -4.07 12.88
N VAL A 484 0.86 -4.00 13.49
CA VAL A 484 -0.12 -2.93 13.27
C VAL A 484 -0.29 -2.18 14.58
N GLN A 485 -0.14 -0.85 14.59
CA GLN A 485 -0.12 -0.06 15.82
C GLN A 485 -0.52 1.40 15.58
N ASN A 486 -0.74 2.17 16.65
CA ASN A 486 -0.81 3.63 16.63
C ASN A 486 -1.70 4.21 15.51
N GLY A 487 -2.96 3.75 15.41
CA GLY A 487 -3.91 4.20 14.37
C GLY A 487 -3.74 3.51 13.01
N GLY A 488 -2.77 2.61 12.87
CA GLY A 488 -2.62 1.77 11.69
C GLY A 488 -3.85 0.89 11.46
N LYS A 489 -4.42 0.94 10.26
CA LYS A 489 -5.57 0.14 9.84
C LYS A 489 -5.22 -0.73 8.65
N ALA A 490 -4.91 -1.99 8.91
CA ALA A 490 -4.56 -2.95 7.88
C ALA A 490 -5.82 -3.61 7.30
N VAL A 491 -5.97 -3.53 5.99
CA VAL A 491 -7.07 -4.12 5.23
C VAL A 491 -6.50 -5.16 4.26
N PRO A 492 -6.49 -6.45 4.64
CA PRO A 492 -6.06 -7.53 3.77
C PRO A 492 -7.01 -7.67 2.57
N ALA A 493 -6.48 -7.62 1.35
CA ALA A 493 -7.23 -7.96 0.14
C ALA A 493 -7.24 -9.46 -0.14
N GLU A 494 -6.20 -10.15 0.32
CA GLU A 494 -6.01 -11.61 0.22
C GLU A 494 -5.59 -12.17 1.58
N LYS A 495 -5.51 -13.50 1.66
CA LYS A 495 -4.99 -14.20 2.84
C LYS A 495 -3.58 -13.74 3.17
N ILE A 496 -3.35 -13.36 4.42
CA ILE A 496 -2.02 -12.98 4.90
C ILE A 496 -1.29 -14.23 5.40
N PHE A 497 -0.09 -14.44 4.85
CA PHE A 497 0.89 -15.37 5.39
C PHE A 497 1.91 -14.58 6.20
N ALA A 498 2.07 -14.92 7.46
CA ALA A 498 3.05 -14.30 8.33
C ALA A 498 3.77 -15.34 9.20
N GLU A 499 4.97 -14.99 9.69
CA GLU A 499 5.60 -15.76 10.76
C GLU A 499 4.99 -15.36 12.10
N ASN A 500 5.00 -14.06 12.44
CA ASN A 500 4.32 -13.55 13.62
C ASN A 500 3.41 -12.38 13.23
N ILE A 501 2.27 -12.27 13.90
CA ILE A 501 1.34 -11.14 13.75
C ILE A 501 1.16 -10.48 15.11
N THR A 502 1.39 -9.18 15.20
CA THR A 502 1.14 -8.36 16.38
C THR A 502 0.19 -7.22 16.02
N ILE A 503 -0.93 -7.13 16.74
CA ILE A 503 -1.83 -5.98 16.72
C ILE A 503 -1.64 -5.28 18.07
N ALA A 504 -0.88 -4.19 18.06
CA ALA A 504 -0.54 -3.43 19.25
C ALA A 504 -1.58 -2.31 19.51
N ASP A 505 -1.38 -1.54 20.58
CA ASP A 505 -2.27 -0.45 20.98
C ASP A 505 -2.61 0.49 19.81
N GLY A 506 -3.91 0.70 19.61
CA GLY A 506 -4.46 1.53 18.52
C GLY A 506 -4.31 0.95 17.11
N GLY A 507 -3.77 -0.26 16.95
CA GLY A 507 -3.73 -0.98 15.69
C GLY A 507 -5.03 -1.75 15.41
N GLU A 508 -5.47 -1.76 14.15
CA GLU A 508 -6.68 -2.48 13.72
C GLU A 508 -6.41 -3.31 12.45
N ILE A 509 -6.82 -4.59 12.46
CA ILE A 509 -7.00 -5.39 11.24
C ILE A 509 -8.49 -5.52 10.97
N LEU A 510 -8.96 -5.15 9.77
CA LEU A 510 -10.38 -5.14 9.42
C LEU A 510 -10.64 -5.54 7.96
N SER A 511 -11.90 -5.88 7.66
CA SER A 511 -12.40 -5.99 6.28
C SER A 511 -13.35 -4.85 5.94
N LEU A 512 -13.38 -4.49 4.65
CA LEU A 512 -14.35 -3.54 4.11
C LEU A 512 -15.69 -4.23 3.83
N GLN A 513 -16.78 -3.47 3.85
CA GLN A 513 -18.13 -3.99 3.62
C GLN A 513 -18.23 -4.65 2.24
N GLY A 514 -18.73 -5.89 2.19
CA GLY A 514 -18.83 -6.68 0.96
C GLY A 514 -17.63 -7.59 0.68
N ASN A 515 -16.53 -7.44 1.41
CA ASN A 515 -15.40 -8.38 1.33
C ASN A 515 -15.70 -9.65 2.14
N GLY A 516 -15.08 -10.75 1.72
CA GLY A 516 -15.06 -12.02 2.46
C GLY A 516 -14.40 -11.90 3.84
N PRO A 517 -14.32 -13.01 4.60
CA PRO A 517 -13.63 -13.02 5.88
C PRO A 517 -12.15 -12.65 5.73
N VAL A 518 -11.58 -12.02 6.75
CA VAL A 518 -10.14 -11.83 6.86
C VAL A 518 -9.50 -13.18 7.14
N GLU A 519 -8.61 -13.61 6.26
CA GLU A 519 -7.86 -14.86 6.43
C GLU A 519 -6.43 -14.57 6.87
N LEU A 520 -6.05 -15.07 8.05
CA LEU A 520 -4.71 -14.90 8.62
C LEU A 520 -4.08 -16.26 8.89
N GLU A 521 -2.82 -16.39 8.49
CA GLU A 521 -2.01 -17.57 8.79
C GLU A 521 -0.68 -17.15 9.40
N ALA A 522 -0.42 -17.56 10.64
CA ALA A 522 0.82 -17.33 11.37
C ALA A 522 1.60 -18.65 11.56
N GLY A 523 2.83 -18.72 11.04
CA GLY A 523 3.75 -19.85 11.22
C GLY A 523 4.35 -19.95 12.63
N GLY A 524 4.33 -18.84 13.37
CA GLY A 524 4.75 -18.66 14.75
C GLY A 524 3.57 -18.23 15.62
N ASN A 525 3.66 -17.07 16.27
CA ASN A 525 2.65 -16.60 17.22
C ASN A 525 1.80 -15.45 16.67
N MET A 526 0.58 -15.33 17.19
CA MET A 526 -0.26 -14.15 17.02
C MET A 526 -0.53 -13.50 18.39
N LEU A 527 -0.38 -12.17 18.45
CA LEU A 527 -0.56 -11.37 19.66
C LEU A 527 -1.48 -10.19 19.35
N ILE A 528 -2.55 -10.05 20.11
CA ILE A 528 -3.37 -8.85 20.18
C ILE A 528 -3.10 -8.24 21.55
N GLU A 529 -2.33 -7.16 21.59
CA GLU A 529 -1.99 -6.45 22.82
C GLU A 529 -3.19 -5.64 23.33
N SER A 530 -3.06 -5.09 24.54
CA SER A 530 -4.01 -4.11 25.07
C SER A 530 -4.23 -2.96 24.09
N GLY A 531 -5.48 -2.70 23.72
CA GLY A 531 -5.87 -1.66 22.77
C GLY A 531 -5.74 -2.04 21.29
N GLY A 532 -5.24 -3.24 20.98
CA GLY A 532 -5.23 -3.80 19.62
C GLY A 532 -6.55 -4.47 19.27
N GLU A 533 -6.95 -4.40 18.00
CA GLU A 533 -8.24 -4.92 17.54
C GLU A 533 -8.14 -5.68 16.19
N LEU A 534 -8.73 -6.88 16.12
CA LEU A 534 -9.13 -7.50 14.86
C LEU A 534 -10.65 -7.40 14.75
N ASN A 535 -11.14 -6.62 13.80
CA ASN A 535 -12.54 -6.26 13.61
C ASN A 535 -13.07 -6.78 12.27
N ALA A 536 -13.31 -8.08 12.17
CA ALA A 536 -13.79 -8.72 10.93
C ALA A 536 -14.43 -10.09 11.21
N ASN A 537 -15.25 -10.56 10.25
CA ASN A 537 -15.40 -12.02 10.09
C ASN A 537 -14.01 -12.57 9.77
N ALA A 538 -13.56 -13.62 10.44
CA ALA A 538 -12.17 -14.03 10.34
C ALA A 538 -11.97 -15.55 10.36
N VAL A 539 -11.00 -15.99 9.58
CA VAL A 539 -10.41 -17.34 9.64
C VAL A 539 -8.95 -17.18 10.03
N ILE A 540 -8.60 -17.65 11.22
CA ILE A 540 -7.27 -17.48 11.81
C ILE A 540 -6.67 -18.87 12.03
N GLU A 541 -5.50 -19.09 11.44
CA GLU A 541 -4.64 -20.24 11.74
C GLU A 541 -3.31 -19.74 12.33
N THR A 542 -2.93 -20.22 13.51
CA THR A 542 -1.60 -20.01 14.08
C THR A 542 -0.99 -21.35 14.46
N ALA A 543 0.28 -21.57 14.12
CA ALA A 543 0.99 -22.80 14.49
C ALA A 543 1.50 -22.75 15.94
N GLY A 544 1.81 -21.56 16.45
CA GLY A 544 2.17 -21.30 17.84
C GLY A 544 0.98 -20.87 18.69
N ASP A 545 1.20 -19.88 19.56
CA ASP A 545 0.21 -19.37 20.50
C ASP A 545 -0.60 -18.22 19.87
N LEU A 546 -1.85 -18.05 20.32
CA LEU A 546 -2.66 -16.85 20.11
C LEU A 546 -2.97 -16.23 21.47
N THR A 547 -2.45 -15.03 21.71
CA THR A 547 -2.71 -14.28 22.94
C THR A 547 -3.55 -13.05 22.62
N VAL A 548 -4.66 -12.89 23.34
CA VAL A 548 -5.47 -11.66 23.36
C VAL A 548 -5.36 -11.07 24.76
N GLU A 549 -4.56 -10.02 24.93
CA GLU A 549 -4.32 -9.40 26.23
C GLU A 549 -5.56 -8.66 26.77
N SER A 550 -5.50 -8.22 28.03
CA SER A 550 -6.50 -7.32 28.63
C SER A 550 -6.76 -6.14 27.69
N ASP A 551 -8.03 -5.79 27.46
CA ASP A 551 -8.43 -4.71 26.55
C ASP A 551 -7.98 -4.89 25.07
N GLY A 552 -7.54 -6.10 24.68
CA GLY A 552 -7.42 -6.51 23.28
C GLY A 552 -8.71 -7.16 22.76
N TYR A 553 -9.00 -6.99 21.48
CA TYR A 553 -10.26 -7.41 20.86
C TYR A 553 -10.07 -8.27 19.61
N LEU A 554 -10.74 -9.42 19.56
CA LEU A 554 -10.96 -10.21 18.36
C LEU A 554 -12.48 -10.29 18.14
N THR A 555 -13.02 -9.46 17.26
CA THR A 555 -14.47 -9.24 17.15
C THR A 555 -15.00 -9.37 15.72
N ALA A 556 -16.11 -10.10 15.61
CA ALA A 556 -16.99 -10.12 14.45
C ALA A 556 -18.38 -9.56 14.81
N ASP A 557 -18.47 -8.73 15.86
CA ASP A 557 -19.73 -8.17 16.33
C ASP A 557 -20.46 -7.44 15.19
N TYR A 558 -21.75 -7.73 15.04
CA TYR A 558 -22.66 -7.05 14.11
C TYR A 558 -22.35 -7.24 12.61
N LYS A 559 -21.39 -8.10 12.24
CA LYS A 559 -20.94 -8.38 10.86
C LYS A 559 -21.65 -9.56 10.19
N GLY A 560 -22.76 -10.02 10.77
CA GLY A 560 -23.62 -11.05 10.20
C GLY A 560 -24.64 -10.47 9.22
N TYR A 561 -25.80 -11.12 9.11
CA TYR A 561 -26.85 -10.64 8.22
C TYR A 561 -27.38 -9.26 8.67
N SER A 562 -27.72 -8.42 7.69
CA SER A 562 -28.44 -7.17 7.92
C SER A 562 -29.83 -7.40 8.52
N ASN A 563 -30.48 -6.32 8.95
CA ASN A 563 -31.86 -6.35 9.43
C ASN A 563 -32.80 -7.11 8.46
N GLU A 564 -33.79 -7.79 9.01
CA GLU A 564 -34.78 -8.60 8.27
C GLU A 564 -34.18 -9.65 7.31
N SER A 565 -32.90 -9.99 7.49
CA SER A 565 -32.15 -10.87 6.59
C SER A 565 -31.55 -12.06 7.34
N GLY A 566 -31.37 -13.16 6.60
CA GLY A 566 -30.84 -14.43 7.09
C GLY A 566 -31.91 -15.47 7.45
N PRO A 567 -31.53 -16.74 7.65
CA PRO A 567 -32.48 -17.85 7.83
C PRO A 567 -33.43 -17.74 9.03
N GLY A 568 -33.00 -17.03 10.08
CA GLY A 568 -33.76 -16.75 11.29
C GLY A 568 -34.03 -15.26 11.48
N ALA A 569 -34.31 -14.52 10.41
CA ALA A 569 -34.61 -13.09 10.50
C ALA A 569 -35.84 -12.81 11.38
N GLY A 570 -35.74 -11.77 12.22
CA GLY A 570 -36.91 -11.22 12.89
C GLY A 570 -37.80 -10.49 11.89
N SER A 571 -39.11 -10.53 12.09
CA SER A 571 -40.06 -9.81 11.22
C SER A 571 -40.38 -8.43 11.77
N GLY A 572 -40.64 -7.49 10.87
CA GLY A 572 -40.93 -6.10 11.19
C GLY A 572 -41.39 -5.32 9.97
N VAL A 573 -41.72 -4.05 10.16
CA VAL A 573 -41.88 -3.08 9.06
C VAL A 573 -41.47 -1.68 9.52
N ARG A 574 -40.97 -0.89 8.58
CA ARG A 574 -40.60 0.51 8.84
C ARG A 574 -41.82 1.45 8.84
N GLY A 575 -41.89 2.32 9.85
CA GLY A 575 -42.77 3.50 9.87
C GLY A 575 -44.17 3.30 10.43
N GLU A 576 -44.57 2.07 10.73
CA GLU A 576 -45.77 1.77 11.53
C GLU A 576 -45.44 1.83 13.02
N PRO A 577 -46.36 2.26 13.91
CA PRO A 577 -46.16 2.20 15.36
C PRO A 577 -46.17 0.73 15.83
N ALA A 578 -45.06 0.04 15.61
CA ALA A 578 -44.88 -1.37 15.89
C ALA A 578 -43.43 -1.69 16.29
N GLY A 579 -43.27 -2.79 17.03
CA GLY A 579 -41.98 -3.31 17.47
C GLY A 579 -41.45 -4.38 16.51
N GLY A 580 -40.16 -4.38 16.23
CA GLY A 580 -39.52 -5.42 15.41
C GLY A 580 -39.19 -6.67 16.22
N GLY A 581 -39.37 -7.86 15.64
CA GLY A 581 -39.00 -9.13 16.29
C GLY A 581 -37.49 -9.37 16.32
N GLY A 582 -37.01 -10.12 17.31
CA GLY A 582 -35.57 -10.43 17.43
C GLY A 582 -35.09 -11.43 16.37
N GLY A 583 -33.85 -11.29 15.92
CA GLY A 583 -33.19 -12.30 15.06
C GLY A 583 -32.84 -13.57 15.83
N ALA A 584 -32.62 -14.68 15.11
CA ALA A 584 -32.24 -15.98 15.67
C ALA A 584 -30.95 -16.58 15.07
N TYR A 585 -30.24 -17.41 15.83
CA TYR A 585 -29.15 -18.28 15.33
C TYR A 585 -28.87 -19.49 16.24
N GLY A 586 -28.82 -19.32 17.56
CA GLY A 586 -28.66 -20.44 18.52
C GLY A 586 -29.93 -20.84 19.27
N GLY A 587 -30.93 -19.96 19.29
CA GLY A 587 -32.23 -20.13 19.95
C GLY A 587 -33.29 -19.27 19.24
N PHE A 588 -34.53 -19.27 19.73
CA PHE A 588 -35.57 -18.39 19.18
C PHE A 588 -35.28 -16.91 19.46
N GLY A 589 -35.55 -16.06 18.47
CA GLY A 589 -35.62 -14.62 18.69
C GLY A 589 -36.88 -14.28 19.48
N GLY A 590 -36.80 -13.28 20.36
CA GLY A 590 -37.95 -12.84 21.14
C GLY A 590 -39.00 -12.17 20.26
N ASN A 591 -40.29 -12.40 20.54
CA ASN A 591 -41.35 -11.65 19.88
C ASN A 591 -41.41 -10.21 20.42
N PRO A 592 -41.76 -9.24 19.56
CA PRO A 592 -42.07 -7.88 20.00
C PRO A 592 -43.49 -7.81 20.59
N GLN A 593 -43.85 -6.65 21.13
CA GLN A 593 -45.22 -6.41 21.64
C GLN A 593 -46.28 -6.39 20.53
N SER A 594 -45.89 -6.06 19.30
CA SER A 594 -46.78 -6.04 18.12
C SER A 594 -47.02 -7.44 17.54
N SER A 595 -47.80 -7.52 16.45
CA SER A 595 -48.14 -8.80 15.78
C SER A 595 -47.00 -9.44 14.97
N TYR A 596 -45.79 -8.90 15.05
CA TYR A 596 -44.60 -9.49 14.42
C TYR A 596 -44.03 -10.60 15.30
N PHE A 597 -43.07 -11.33 14.75
CA PHE A 597 -42.46 -12.50 15.37
C PHE A 597 -40.94 -12.43 15.34
N GLY A 598 -40.31 -13.01 16.35
CA GLY A 598 -38.89 -13.32 16.33
C GLY A 598 -38.57 -14.48 15.39
N GLY A 599 -37.29 -14.62 15.04
CA GLY A 599 -36.79 -15.65 14.13
C GLY A 599 -36.72 -17.04 14.75
N ALA A 600 -36.66 -18.07 13.89
CA ALA A 600 -36.43 -19.46 14.28
C ALA A 600 -34.92 -19.81 14.31
N PRO A 601 -34.45 -20.66 15.24
CA PRO A 601 -33.05 -21.08 15.30
C PRO A 601 -32.64 -21.94 14.10
N TYR A 602 -31.35 -21.87 13.73
CA TYR A 602 -30.74 -22.66 12.64
C TYR A 602 -29.25 -22.90 12.90
N GLY A 603 -28.53 -23.49 11.97
CA GLY A 603 -27.08 -23.68 12.07
C GLY A 603 -26.65 -24.85 12.96
N LYS A 604 -25.38 -25.22 12.83
CA LYS A 604 -24.79 -26.41 13.45
C LYS A 604 -24.14 -26.07 14.80
N MET A 605 -24.42 -26.86 15.83
CA MET A 605 -23.87 -26.63 17.19
C MET A 605 -22.37 -26.96 17.29
N TYR A 606 -21.90 -27.95 16.53
CA TYR A 606 -20.55 -28.50 16.67
C TYR A 606 -19.51 -27.85 15.75
N CYS A 607 -19.97 -27.26 14.65
CA CYS A 607 -19.16 -26.57 13.63
C CYS A 607 -19.87 -25.28 13.21
N PRO A 608 -20.08 -24.32 14.15
CA PRO A 608 -20.79 -23.10 13.83
C PRO A 608 -19.95 -22.25 12.86
N SER A 609 -20.48 -22.03 11.67
CA SER A 609 -19.87 -21.20 10.62
C SER A 609 -20.79 -20.11 10.10
N ASP A 610 -22.11 -20.28 10.24
CA ASP A 610 -23.08 -19.33 9.70
C ASP A 610 -23.08 -18.01 10.48
N TYR A 611 -23.55 -16.95 9.82
CA TYR A 611 -23.75 -15.65 10.44
C TYR A 611 -25.03 -15.61 11.24
N GLY A 612 -25.09 -14.77 12.28
CA GLY A 612 -26.32 -14.48 13.00
C GLY A 612 -27.30 -13.70 12.12
N SER A 613 -28.61 -13.94 12.29
CA SER A 613 -29.66 -13.21 11.56
C SER A 613 -29.93 -11.82 12.13
N GLY A 614 -30.38 -10.91 11.25
CA GLY A 614 -30.82 -9.58 11.67
C GLY A 614 -32.19 -9.59 12.34
N GLY A 615 -32.41 -8.61 13.22
CA GLY A 615 -33.71 -8.31 13.81
C GLY A 615 -34.64 -7.63 12.82
N GLY A 616 -35.94 -7.64 13.14
CA GLY A 616 -36.98 -6.97 12.37
C GLY A 616 -36.97 -5.46 12.53
N ASP A 617 -37.41 -4.74 11.51
CA ASP A 617 -37.54 -3.30 11.55
C ASP A 617 -38.66 -2.88 12.51
N GLY A 618 -38.51 -1.68 13.07
CA GLY A 618 -39.55 -1.05 13.89
C GLY A 618 -39.71 0.42 13.53
N TYR A 619 -40.56 1.11 14.29
CA TYR A 619 -40.76 2.56 14.09
C TYR A 619 -39.43 3.35 14.19
N ALA A 620 -38.53 2.93 15.10
CA ALA A 620 -37.25 3.58 15.33
C ALA A 620 -36.25 3.48 14.17
N GLY A 621 -36.43 2.53 13.25
CA GLY A 621 -35.52 2.30 12.13
C GLY A 621 -35.26 0.82 11.87
N LEU A 622 -34.11 0.56 11.24
CA LEU A 622 -33.67 -0.79 10.88
C LEU A 622 -33.41 -1.64 12.12
N GLY A 623 -33.78 -2.92 12.08
CA GLY A 623 -33.39 -3.90 13.09
C GLY A 623 -31.87 -4.01 13.30
N GLY A 624 -31.46 -4.59 14.41
CA GLY A 624 -30.05 -4.88 14.66
C GLY A 624 -29.52 -5.94 13.69
N SER A 625 -28.32 -5.74 13.11
CA SER A 625 -27.63 -6.79 12.35
C SER A 625 -27.18 -7.93 13.27
N GLY A 626 -27.13 -9.15 12.74
CA GLY A 626 -26.61 -10.29 13.49
C GLY A 626 -25.09 -10.25 13.68
N GLY A 627 -24.59 -11.07 14.60
CA GLY A 627 -23.15 -11.28 14.79
C GLY A 627 -22.53 -12.06 13.64
N GLY A 628 -21.24 -11.86 13.43
CA GLY A 628 -20.47 -12.47 12.35
C GLY A 628 -20.03 -13.92 12.60
N SER A 629 -18.87 -14.29 12.07
CA SER A 629 -18.27 -15.62 12.23
C SER A 629 -16.76 -15.53 12.47
N LEU A 630 -16.30 -16.21 13.52
CA LEU A 630 -14.89 -16.36 13.87
C LEU A 630 -14.49 -17.83 13.87
N ARG A 631 -13.61 -18.21 12.95
CA ARG A 631 -12.92 -19.52 12.95
C ARG A 631 -11.49 -19.31 13.45
N VAL A 632 -11.15 -19.91 14.59
CA VAL A 632 -9.84 -19.73 15.22
C VAL A 632 -9.18 -21.08 15.46
N LYS A 633 -7.98 -21.27 14.92
CA LYS A 633 -7.20 -22.51 15.03
C LYS A 633 -5.81 -22.20 15.52
N VAL A 634 -5.44 -22.78 16.66
CA VAL A 634 -4.22 -22.50 17.40
C VAL A 634 -3.48 -23.81 17.66
N GLY A 635 -2.23 -23.93 17.21
CA GLY A 635 -1.41 -25.12 17.47
C GLY A 635 -1.00 -25.23 18.94
N GLY A 636 -0.69 -24.09 19.57
CA GLY A 636 -0.34 -23.95 20.98
C GLY A 636 -1.51 -23.52 21.88
N GLU A 637 -1.25 -22.56 22.75
CA GLU A 637 -2.22 -22.00 23.69
C GLU A 637 -3.01 -20.83 23.08
N LEU A 638 -4.33 -20.87 23.21
CA LEU A 638 -5.19 -19.69 23.10
C LEU A 638 -5.36 -19.07 24.49
N SER A 639 -4.73 -17.94 24.75
CA SER A 639 -4.87 -17.20 26.01
C SER A 639 -5.76 -15.96 25.79
N VAL A 640 -6.95 -15.94 26.42
CA VAL A 640 -7.91 -14.85 26.30
C VAL A 640 -7.97 -14.05 27.60
N GLY A 641 -7.19 -12.98 27.69
CA GLY A 641 -7.30 -11.94 28.70
C GLY A 641 -8.30 -10.83 28.36
N GLY A 642 -8.46 -10.54 27.06
CA GLY A 642 -9.38 -9.54 26.51
C GLY A 642 -10.73 -10.11 26.08
N VAL A 643 -11.20 -9.74 24.88
CA VAL A 643 -12.52 -10.16 24.36
C VAL A 643 -12.39 -10.84 23.00
N LEU A 644 -13.01 -12.01 22.87
CA LEU A 644 -13.27 -12.68 21.60
C LEU A 644 -14.79 -12.72 21.38
N SER A 645 -15.33 -12.00 20.39
CA SER A 645 -16.78 -11.81 20.29
C SER A 645 -17.37 -11.87 18.89
N SER A 646 -18.64 -12.27 18.84
CA SER A 646 -19.48 -12.26 17.64
C SER A 646 -20.92 -11.94 18.02
N ASN A 647 -21.14 -10.84 18.72
CA ASN A 647 -22.44 -10.42 19.26
C ASN A 647 -23.36 -9.81 18.19
N GLY A 648 -24.67 -9.93 18.39
CA GLY A 648 -25.71 -9.29 17.59
C GLY A 648 -26.01 -7.87 18.04
N LYS A 649 -26.38 -7.00 17.09
CA LYS A 649 -26.55 -5.57 17.33
C LYS A 649 -27.87 -5.30 18.03
N ASN A 650 -27.86 -4.35 18.95
CA ASN A 650 -29.11 -3.88 19.55
C ASN A 650 -29.96 -3.17 18.49
N GLY A 651 -31.28 -3.36 18.56
CA GLY A 651 -32.22 -2.57 17.77
C GLY A 651 -32.25 -1.11 18.26
N PRO A 652 -32.46 -0.13 17.37
CA PRO A 652 -32.73 1.26 17.78
C PRO A 652 -34.07 1.40 18.52
N SER A 653 -34.19 2.43 19.35
CA SER A 653 -35.38 2.74 20.14
C SER A 653 -35.99 4.11 19.79
N HIS A 654 -37.32 4.19 19.74
CA HIS A 654 -38.08 5.44 19.67
C HIS A 654 -39.32 5.34 20.55
N SER A 655 -39.90 6.47 20.98
CA SER A 655 -41.06 6.50 21.90
C SER A 655 -42.33 5.81 21.38
N PHE A 656 -42.43 5.53 20.09
CA PHE A 656 -43.62 4.94 19.44
C PHE A 656 -43.37 3.53 18.85
N GLY A 657 -42.19 2.97 19.10
CA GLY A 657 -41.83 1.62 18.68
C GLY A 657 -40.32 1.41 18.63
N ALA A 658 -39.87 0.22 18.98
CA ALA A 658 -38.45 -0.18 18.94
C ALA A 658 -38.20 -1.27 17.90
N ALA A 659 -37.02 -1.29 17.30
CA ALA A 659 -36.65 -2.37 16.38
C ALA A 659 -36.13 -3.60 17.15
N GLY A 660 -36.14 -4.76 16.49
CA GLY A 660 -35.65 -6.00 17.08
C GLY A 660 -34.13 -6.06 17.18
N GLY A 661 -33.61 -6.75 18.20
CA GLY A 661 -32.19 -7.05 18.31
C GLY A 661 -31.73 -8.14 17.35
N GLY A 662 -30.52 -8.03 16.80
CA GLY A 662 -29.91 -9.06 15.97
C GLY A 662 -29.41 -10.25 16.79
N ALA A 663 -29.35 -11.44 16.19
CA ALA A 663 -28.83 -12.64 16.88
C ALA A 663 -27.31 -12.59 17.06
N GLY A 664 -26.79 -13.28 18.08
CA GLY A 664 -25.36 -13.61 18.14
C GLY A 664 -24.94 -14.49 16.95
N GLY A 665 -23.65 -14.49 16.63
CA GLY A 665 -23.06 -15.21 15.49
C GLY A 665 -22.31 -16.49 15.88
N SER A 666 -21.32 -16.87 15.07
CA SER A 666 -20.52 -18.09 15.22
C SER A 666 -19.15 -17.82 15.83
N ILE A 667 -18.75 -18.63 16.81
CA ILE A 667 -17.36 -18.72 17.25
C ILE A 667 -16.96 -20.20 17.27
N TRP A 668 -15.95 -20.56 16.49
CA TRP A 668 -15.45 -21.92 16.42
C TRP A 668 -13.95 -21.98 16.61
N ILE A 669 -13.54 -22.51 17.76
CA ILE A 669 -12.16 -22.54 18.22
C ILE A 669 -11.63 -23.97 18.23
N THR A 670 -10.44 -24.19 17.70
CA THR A 670 -9.60 -25.32 18.08
C THR A 670 -8.26 -24.84 18.60
N ALA A 671 -7.84 -25.30 19.78
CA ALA A 671 -6.55 -24.95 20.35
C ALA A 671 -5.90 -26.14 21.07
N GLY A 672 -4.57 -26.11 21.25
CA GLY A 672 -3.86 -27.05 22.11
C GLY A 672 -4.22 -26.88 23.59
N SER A 673 -4.43 -25.64 24.03
CA SER A 673 -5.09 -25.30 25.30
C SER A 673 -5.86 -23.98 25.18
N ILE A 674 -6.89 -23.78 26.01
CA ILE A 674 -7.66 -22.54 26.10
C ILE A 674 -7.64 -22.06 27.55
N SER A 675 -7.09 -20.87 27.78
CA SER A 675 -6.93 -20.26 29.11
C SER A 675 -7.28 -18.77 29.09
N GLY A 676 -7.17 -18.13 30.25
CA GLY A 676 -7.36 -16.69 30.41
C GLY A 676 -8.53 -16.31 31.32
N SER A 677 -8.66 -15.00 31.57
CA SER A 677 -9.68 -14.39 32.43
C SER A 677 -10.63 -13.45 31.71
N GLY A 678 -10.44 -13.27 30.40
CA GLY A 678 -11.25 -12.46 29.51
C GLY A 678 -12.58 -13.11 29.16
N LEU A 679 -13.20 -12.71 28.04
CA LEU A 679 -14.53 -13.15 27.63
C LEU A 679 -14.52 -13.76 26.21
N ILE A 680 -15.33 -14.81 26.03
CA ILE A 680 -15.70 -15.34 24.71
C ILE A 680 -17.22 -15.23 24.56
N THR A 681 -17.73 -14.39 23.65
CA THR A 681 -19.16 -14.05 23.62
C THR A 681 -19.80 -14.08 22.23
N ALA A 682 -20.96 -14.73 22.10
CA ALA A 682 -21.84 -14.60 20.93
C ALA A 682 -23.27 -14.31 21.43
N ASN A 683 -23.45 -13.18 22.09
CA ASN A 683 -24.73 -12.77 22.67
C ASN A 683 -25.64 -12.15 21.61
N GLY A 684 -26.95 -12.28 21.81
CA GLY A 684 -27.96 -11.55 21.04
C GLY A 684 -28.05 -10.08 21.46
N GLY A 685 -28.41 -9.24 20.50
CA GLY A 685 -28.66 -7.82 20.71
C GLY A 685 -29.99 -7.57 21.41
N PHE A 686 -30.06 -6.49 22.16
CA PHE A 686 -31.27 -6.04 22.83
C PHE A 686 -32.32 -5.51 21.85
N GLY A 687 -33.57 -5.93 22.05
CA GLY A 687 -34.75 -5.21 21.56
C GLY A 687 -35.14 -4.19 22.62
N PRO A 688 -35.05 -2.88 22.37
CA PRO A 688 -35.32 -1.91 23.43
C PRO A 688 -36.77 -1.96 23.94
N ILE A 689 -36.92 -1.77 25.25
CA ILE A 689 -38.21 -1.55 25.91
C ILE A 689 -38.50 -0.05 25.92
N VAL A 690 -39.64 0.34 25.36
CA VAL A 690 -40.07 1.73 25.14
C VAL A 690 -41.47 1.96 25.72
N SER A 691 -42.01 3.17 25.58
CA SER A 691 -43.34 3.51 26.11
C SER A 691 -44.48 2.80 25.38
N GLU A 692 -44.31 2.54 24.09
CA GLU A 692 -45.30 1.89 23.23
C GLU A 692 -44.57 1.01 22.21
N GLN A 693 -44.95 -0.27 22.11
CA GLN A 693 -44.49 -1.22 21.08
C GLN A 693 -43.02 -1.62 21.21
N ASP A 694 -42.73 -2.38 22.26
CA ASP A 694 -41.41 -2.93 22.59
C ASP A 694 -40.86 -3.88 21.49
N GLY A 695 -39.55 -3.81 21.27
CA GLY A 695 -38.83 -4.69 20.35
C GLY A 695 -38.49 -6.05 20.99
N GLY A 696 -38.41 -7.09 20.16
CA GLY A 696 -37.98 -8.42 20.58
C GLY A 696 -36.45 -8.53 20.71
N GLY A 697 -35.97 -9.23 21.74
CA GLY A 697 -34.53 -9.47 21.92
C GLY A 697 -33.99 -10.51 20.94
N GLY A 698 -32.79 -10.31 20.39
CA GLY A 698 -32.14 -11.29 19.53
C GLY A 698 -31.67 -12.51 20.31
N SER A 699 -31.66 -13.71 19.71
CA SER A 699 -31.16 -14.90 20.38
C SER A 699 -29.64 -14.86 20.57
N GLY A 700 -29.12 -15.65 21.50
CA GLY A 700 -27.70 -15.99 21.53
C GLY A 700 -27.27 -16.75 20.28
N GLY A 701 -25.97 -16.74 20.01
CA GLY A 701 -25.30 -17.42 18.90
C GLY A 701 -24.76 -18.80 19.27
N ARG A 702 -23.73 -19.26 18.57
CA ARG A 702 -23.16 -20.60 18.76
C ARG A 702 -21.66 -20.52 18.99
N ILE A 703 -21.19 -21.14 20.08
CA ILE A 703 -19.76 -21.25 20.42
C ILE A 703 -19.39 -22.73 20.47
N ALA A 704 -18.36 -23.14 19.73
CA ALA A 704 -17.77 -24.48 19.79
C ALA A 704 -16.28 -24.40 20.11
N LEU A 705 -15.85 -25.09 21.17
CA LEU A 705 -14.47 -25.09 21.67
C LEU A 705 -13.90 -26.51 21.65
N TYR A 706 -12.83 -26.71 20.88
CA TYR A 706 -12.11 -27.96 20.78
C TYR A 706 -10.72 -27.82 21.40
N SER A 707 -10.50 -28.43 22.56
CA SER A 707 -9.21 -28.36 23.26
C SER A 707 -9.07 -29.48 24.29
N PRO A 708 -7.91 -30.16 24.36
CA PRO A 708 -7.64 -31.14 25.41
C PRO A 708 -7.45 -30.51 26.80
N ALA A 709 -7.26 -29.19 26.87
CA ALA A 709 -7.09 -28.46 28.12
C ALA A 709 -7.84 -27.11 28.06
N LEU A 710 -9.03 -27.04 28.67
CA LEU A 710 -9.81 -25.82 28.86
C LEU A 710 -9.78 -25.42 30.34
N THR A 711 -9.02 -24.38 30.68
CA THR A 711 -8.90 -23.87 32.07
C THR A 711 -9.62 -22.54 32.28
N MET A 712 -10.10 -21.90 31.22
CA MET A 712 -10.90 -20.68 31.33
C MET A 712 -12.23 -20.96 32.06
N PRO A 713 -12.70 -20.07 32.96
CA PRO A 713 -13.97 -20.26 33.64
C PRO A 713 -15.16 -20.29 32.66
N MET A 714 -16.06 -21.27 32.80
CA MET A 714 -17.27 -21.35 31.96
C MET A 714 -18.19 -20.13 32.09
N SER A 715 -18.11 -19.38 33.20
CA SER A 715 -18.82 -18.11 33.37
C SER A 715 -18.40 -17.01 32.41
N ASN A 716 -17.26 -17.19 31.74
CA ASN A 716 -16.70 -16.23 30.80
C ASN A 716 -17.01 -16.56 29.33
N ILE A 717 -17.68 -17.68 29.08
CA ILE A 717 -18.15 -18.09 27.76
C ILE A 717 -19.67 -17.85 27.71
N LEU A 718 -20.11 -16.90 26.90
CA LEU A 718 -21.48 -16.39 26.94
C LEU A 718 -22.16 -16.46 25.57
N VAL A 719 -23.39 -17.01 25.55
CA VAL A 719 -24.29 -17.05 24.39
C VAL A 719 -25.69 -16.59 24.82
N LEU A 720 -25.75 -15.48 25.55
CA LEU A 720 -26.99 -14.99 26.13
C LEU A 720 -27.91 -14.40 25.06
N GLY A 721 -29.21 -14.64 25.17
CA GLY A 721 -30.19 -13.89 24.40
C GLY A 721 -30.29 -12.45 24.90
N GLY A 722 -30.53 -11.53 23.97
CA GLY A 722 -30.77 -10.13 24.29
C GLY A 722 -32.11 -9.95 25.00
N SER A 723 -32.19 -9.01 25.93
CA SER A 723 -33.45 -8.54 26.50
C SER A 723 -34.35 -7.90 25.45
N GLY A 724 -35.67 -8.05 25.61
CA GLY A 724 -36.69 -7.36 24.85
C GLY A 724 -38.06 -7.50 25.50
N TYR A 725 -39.13 -7.22 24.75
CA TYR A 725 -40.50 -7.53 25.18
C TYR A 725 -40.58 -8.99 25.63
N GLU A 726 -40.23 -9.89 24.69
CA GLU A 726 -39.69 -11.18 25.00
C GLU A 726 -38.17 -11.13 24.79
N ASN A 727 -37.46 -11.74 25.72
CA ASN A 727 -36.02 -11.94 25.56
C ASN A 727 -35.78 -12.97 24.47
N GLY A 728 -34.71 -12.80 23.71
CA GLY A 728 -34.19 -13.88 22.89
C GLY A 728 -33.77 -15.05 23.77
N GLU A 729 -33.85 -16.25 23.24
CA GLU A 729 -33.33 -17.43 23.94
C GLU A 729 -31.80 -17.44 23.91
N ASN A 730 -31.21 -18.07 24.92
CA ASN A 730 -29.77 -18.33 24.92
C ASN A 730 -29.42 -19.30 23.78
N GLY A 731 -28.23 -19.12 23.22
CA GLY A 731 -27.66 -20.00 22.22
C GLY A 731 -26.96 -21.22 22.81
N THR A 732 -26.03 -21.79 22.06
CA THR A 732 -25.37 -23.07 22.44
C THR A 732 -23.87 -22.89 22.66
N ILE A 733 -23.35 -23.48 23.75
CA ILE A 733 -21.91 -23.69 23.97
C ILE A 733 -21.62 -25.18 23.88
N TYR A 734 -20.69 -25.55 23.00
CA TYR A 734 -20.15 -26.89 22.88
C TYR A 734 -18.68 -26.88 23.28
N THR A 735 -18.28 -27.79 24.18
CA THR A 735 -16.89 -27.98 24.59
C THR A 735 -16.52 -29.43 24.39
N HIS A 736 -15.40 -29.68 23.75
CA HIS A 736 -14.95 -31.04 23.46
C HIS A 736 -13.43 -31.17 23.60
N SER A 737 -12.99 -32.22 24.30
CA SER A 737 -11.61 -32.67 24.22
C SER A 737 -11.48 -33.65 23.06
N PRO A 738 -10.49 -33.50 22.15
CA PRO A 738 -10.21 -34.49 21.11
C PRO A 738 -9.96 -35.93 21.63
N SER A 739 -9.81 -36.13 22.95
CA SER A 739 -9.75 -37.48 23.52
C SER A 739 -11.10 -38.17 23.68
N ASP A 740 -12.22 -37.44 23.58
CA ASP A 740 -13.50 -37.89 24.12
C ASP A 740 -14.38 -38.56 23.06
N ASP A 741 -14.20 -38.21 21.78
CA ASP A 741 -14.96 -38.81 20.69
C ASP A 741 -14.25 -38.66 19.33
N LEU A 742 -14.47 -39.59 18.41
CA LEU A 742 -13.97 -39.49 17.04
C LEU A 742 -15.12 -39.29 16.06
N PHE A 743 -15.07 -38.25 15.25
CA PHE A 743 -16.02 -38.04 14.17
C PHE A 743 -15.37 -37.22 13.06
N VAL A 744 -15.92 -37.27 11.86
CA VAL A 744 -15.54 -36.34 10.79
C VAL A 744 -16.16 -35.00 11.13
N LEU A 745 -15.32 -33.98 11.25
CA LEU A 745 -15.76 -32.60 11.33
C LEU A 745 -16.44 -32.28 10.01
N ASP A 746 -17.51 -31.51 10.07
CA ASP A 746 -18.22 -31.01 8.89
C ASP A 746 -17.42 -29.89 8.18
N GLU A 747 -16.09 -30.07 8.08
CA GLU A 747 -15.08 -29.24 7.43
C GLU A 747 -14.72 -29.85 6.08
N THR A 748 -15.75 -30.17 5.30
CA THR A 748 -15.57 -30.90 4.07
C THR A 748 -15.42 -29.94 2.90
N SER A 749 -14.38 -30.09 2.09
CA SER A 749 -14.14 -29.24 0.92
C SER A 749 -13.99 -30.10 -0.35
N PRO A 750 -14.67 -29.79 -1.46
CA PRO A 750 -15.67 -28.73 -1.62
C PRO A 750 -17.00 -29.04 -0.90
N ASP A 751 -17.82 -28.01 -0.67
CA ASP A 751 -19.16 -28.09 -0.07
C ASP A 751 -20.19 -27.37 -0.97
N GLY A 752 -21.46 -27.76 -0.88
CA GLY A 752 -22.56 -27.12 -1.59
C GLY A 752 -22.53 -27.34 -3.10
N VAL A 753 -22.74 -26.27 -3.87
CA VAL A 753 -22.75 -26.31 -5.34
C VAL A 753 -21.37 -25.94 -5.87
N LEU A 754 -20.69 -26.88 -6.51
CA LEU A 754 -19.40 -26.69 -7.16
C LEU A 754 -19.61 -26.33 -8.64
N ASP A 755 -18.99 -25.25 -9.10
CA ASP A 755 -18.85 -24.96 -10.52
C ASP A 755 -17.64 -25.72 -11.09
N GLY A 756 -17.87 -26.52 -12.13
CA GLY A 756 -16.85 -27.34 -12.77
C GLY A 756 -16.81 -28.79 -12.32
N TYR A 757 -15.59 -29.32 -12.17
CA TYR A 757 -15.35 -30.77 -12.02
C TYR A 757 -14.98 -31.15 -10.59
N LEU A 758 -15.46 -32.31 -10.14
CA LEU A 758 -15.19 -32.84 -8.80
C LEU A 758 -14.20 -34.01 -8.88
N SER A 759 -13.09 -33.95 -8.15
CA SER A 759 -12.05 -35.01 -8.17
C SER A 759 -11.44 -35.35 -6.81
N SER A 760 -11.71 -34.54 -5.80
CA SER A 760 -11.30 -34.81 -4.43
C SER A 760 -12.31 -34.29 -3.43
N LEU A 761 -12.26 -34.85 -2.23
CA LEU A 761 -12.97 -34.35 -1.05
C LEU A 761 -11.99 -34.31 0.13
N GLU A 762 -11.76 -33.14 0.72
CA GLU A 762 -10.94 -32.96 1.90
C GLU A 762 -11.79 -33.00 3.16
N ILE A 763 -11.34 -33.72 4.18
CA ILE A 763 -12.01 -33.82 5.48
C ILE A 763 -11.00 -33.67 6.63
N CYS A 764 -11.51 -33.28 7.79
CA CYS A 764 -10.80 -33.33 9.06
C CYS A 764 -11.57 -34.19 10.07
N PHE A 765 -10.85 -34.87 10.95
CA PHE A 765 -11.44 -35.55 12.09
C PHE A 765 -11.36 -34.68 13.34
N SER A 766 -12.29 -34.89 14.28
CA SER A 766 -12.26 -34.27 15.62
C SER A 766 -10.97 -34.54 16.38
N SER A 767 -10.29 -35.64 16.02
CA SER A 767 -9.10 -36.18 16.69
C SER A 767 -8.16 -36.89 15.71
N PRO A 768 -6.85 -36.99 16.01
CA PRO A 768 -5.93 -37.79 15.20
C PRO A 768 -6.38 -39.26 15.10
N ILE A 769 -6.54 -39.74 13.87
CA ILE A 769 -6.88 -41.14 13.56
C ILE A 769 -5.64 -42.02 13.40
N GLN A 770 -5.83 -43.34 13.50
CA GLN A 770 -4.87 -44.31 13.00
C GLN A 770 -4.97 -44.37 11.48
N ASP A 771 -3.96 -43.87 10.75
CA ASP A 771 -4.00 -43.80 9.27
C ASP A 771 -4.29 -45.15 8.59
N SER A 772 -3.93 -46.27 9.24
CA SER A 772 -4.23 -47.62 8.74
C SER A 772 -5.72 -47.96 8.76
N THR A 773 -6.54 -47.31 9.58
CA THR A 773 -7.99 -47.58 9.71
C THR A 773 -8.85 -46.67 8.85
N PHE A 774 -8.24 -45.75 8.08
CA PHE A 774 -8.94 -44.99 7.05
C PHE A 774 -8.45 -45.40 5.65
N GLN A 775 -9.18 -46.32 5.03
CA GLN A 775 -8.89 -46.87 3.72
C GLN A 775 -9.96 -46.45 2.69
N PRO A 776 -9.67 -46.53 1.39
CA PRO A 776 -10.66 -46.29 0.34
C PRO A 776 -11.97 -47.09 0.49
N SER A 777 -11.94 -48.24 1.18
CA SER A 777 -13.13 -49.05 1.48
C SER A 777 -14.08 -48.44 2.51
N ASP A 778 -13.58 -47.50 3.32
CA ASP A 778 -14.36 -46.80 4.35
C ASP A 778 -15.08 -45.58 3.78
N VAL A 779 -14.95 -45.35 2.46
CA VAL A 779 -15.61 -44.26 1.74
C VAL A 779 -16.47 -44.83 0.62
N SER A 780 -17.73 -44.45 0.59
CA SER A 780 -18.60 -44.68 -0.56
C SER A 780 -19.00 -43.36 -1.22
N ILE A 781 -18.90 -43.30 -2.55
CA ILE A 781 -19.23 -42.12 -3.33
C ILE A 781 -20.29 -42.51 -4.34
N THR A 782 -21.42 -41.81 -4.36
CA THR A 782 -22.50 -42.00 -5.34
C THR A 782 -22.75 -40.70 -6.07
N GLY A 783 -22.49 -40.69 -7.38
CA GLY A 783 -22.80 -39.55 -8.24
C GLY A 783 -23.96 -39.84 -9.19
N PRO A 784 -24.29 -38.90 -10.10
CA PRO A 784 -25.35 -39.05 -11.09
C PRO A 784 -25.15 -40.25 -12.04
N GLY A 785 -23.88 -40.62 -12.28
CA GLY A 785 -23.48 -41.79 -13.07
C GLY A 785 -23.43 -43.11 -12.29
N GLY A 786 -23.81 -43.13 -11.01
CA GLY A 786 -23.71 -44.29 -10.13
C GLY A 786 -22.52 -44.23 -9.17
N ALA A 787 -22.09 -45.38 -8.68
CA ALA A 787 -21.01 -45.49 -7.69
C ALA A 787 -19.64 -45.09 -8.30
N ILE A 788 -18.87 -44.29 -7.56
CA ILE A 788 -17.55 -43.78 -7.97
C ILE A 788 -16.50 -44.43 -7.07
N ALA A 789 -15.45 -44.99 -7.69
CA ALA A 789 -14.37 -45.63 -6.97
C ALA A 789 -13.38 -44.58 -6.43
N VAL A 790 -13.04 -44.70 -5.15
CA VAL A 790 -12.00 -43.90 -4.50
C VAL A 790 -10.64 -44.36 -5.03
N SER A 791 -9.89 -43.43 -5.61
CA SER A 791 -8.55 -43.66 -6.19
C SER A 791 -7.46 -43.72 -5.13
N GLY A 792 -7.66 -43.05 -3.99
CA GLY A 792 -6.74 -43.11 -2.86
C GLY A 792 -7.06 -42.04 -1.82
N ILE A 793 -6.52 -42.22 -0.62
CA ILE A 793 -6.60 -41.23 0.45
C ILE A 793 -5.18 -40.73 0.68
N SER A 794 -4.98 -39.42 0.53
CA SER A 794 -3.71 -38.76 0.83
C SER A 794 -3.87 -37.90 2.06
N LYS A 795 -2.89 -37.96 2.96
CA LYS A 795 -2.85 -37.16 4.17
C LYS A 795 -1.90 -35.98 3.97
N THR A 796 -2.41 -34.77 4.16
CA THR A 796 -1.62 -33.54 4.28
C THR A 796 -1.69 -33.06 5.72
N THR A 797 -0.96 -32.00 6.04
CA THR A 797 -0.98 -31.39 7.37
C THR A 797 -1.25 -29.91 7.17
N SER A 798 -2.27 -29.37 7.86
CA SER A 798 -2.46 -27.92 7.91
C SER A 798 -1.29 -27.28 8.65
N LEU A 799 -1.08 -25.97 8.52
CA LEU A 799 0.07 -25.33 9.18
C LEU A 799 0.00 -25.38 10.71
N SER A 800 -1.20 -25.41 11.25
CA SER A 800 -1.52 -25.72 12.65
C SER A 800 -1.27 -27.18 13.07
N GLY A 801 -0.64 -28.01 12.22
CA GLY A 801 -0.22 -29.38 12.56
C GLY A 801 -1.34 -30.43 12.53
N LYS A 802 -2.57 -30.09 12.09
CA LYS A 802 -3.67 -31.05 12.00
C LYS A 802 -3.61 -31.87 10.73
N PRO A 803 -3.91 -33.17 10.79
CA PRO A 803 -4.01 -33.99 9.59
C PRO A 803 -5.28 -33.67 8.79
N VAL A 804 -5.10 -33.29 7.53
CA VAL A 804 -6.19 -33.13 6.55
C VAL A 804 -6.14 -34.35 5.62
N TYR A 805 -7.28 -35.01 5.42
CA TYR A 805 -7.35 -36.19 4.56
C TYR A 805 -8.07 -35.83 3.27
N SER A 806 -7.36 -35.93 2.14
CA SER A 806 -7.91 -35.76 0.81
C SER A 806 -8.26 -37.12 0.21
N ILE A 807 -9.56 -37.34 0.02
CA ILE A 807 -10.15 -38.49 -0.64
C ILE A 807 -10.15 -38.20 -2.14
N ASN A 808 -9.27 -38.84 -2.89
CA ASN A 808 -9.11 -38.62 -4.32
C ASN A 808 -9.91 -39.66 -5.12
N PHE A 809 -10.53 -39.25 -6.22
CA PHE A 809 -11.26 -40.10 -7.15
C PHE A 809 -11.15 -39.56 -8.58
N PRO A 810 -11.52 -40.33 -9.63
CA PRO A 810 -11.43 -39.84 -10.99
C PRO A 810 -12.29 -38.58 -11.18
N VAL A 811 -11.82 -37.64 -12.00
CA VAL A 811 -12.55 -36.40 -12.31
C VAL A 811 -13.99 -36.71 -12.76
N GLN A 812 -14.95 -36.09 -12.10
CA GLN A 812 -16.38 -36.19 -12.38
C GLN A 812 -16.85 -34.92 -13.07
N THR A 813 -17.60 -35.09 -14.17
CA THR A 813 -18.06 -33.99 -15.03
C THR A 813 -19.58 -33.97 -15.25
N ALA A 814 -20.31 -34.91 -14.66
CA ALA A 814 -21.76 -35.01 -14.83
C ALA A 814 -22.47 -34.10 -13.83
N GLU A 815 -23.39 -33.24 -14.28
CA GLU A 815 -24.18 -32.41 -13.37
C GLU A 815 -25.07 -33.24 -12.44
N GLY A 816 -25.21 -32.76 -11.21
CA GLY A 816 -26.06 -33.38 -10.19
C GLY A 816 -25.32 -33.65 -8.88
N SER A 817 -26.02 -34.33 -7.96
CA SER A 817 -25.57 -34.58 -6.60
C SER A 817 -24.56 -35.73 -6.51
N TYR A 818 -23.48 -35.50 -5.78
CA TYR A 818 -22.47 -36.46 -5.38
C TYR A 818 -22.52 -36.63 -3.87
N THR A 819 -23.00 -37.79 -3.42
CA THR A 819 -23.10 -38.13 -2.00
C THR A 819 -21.89 -38.95 -1.57
N PHE A 820 -21.26 -38.55 -0.48
CA PHE A 820 -20.15 -39.21 0.18
C PHE A 820 -20.64 -39.83 1.48
N GLN A 821 -20.24 -41.06 1.78
CA GLN A 821 -20.34 -41.63 3.13
C GLN A 821 -18.97 -42.10 3.59
N ILE A 822 -18.57 -41.70 4.80
CA ILE A 822 -17.24 -41.98 5.37
C ILE A 822 -17.42 -42.63 6.76
N GLY A 823 -16.78 -43.77 7.00
CA GLY A 823 -16.87 -44.53 8.26
C GLY A 823 -17.76 -45.77 8.14
N PRO A 824 -18.21 -46.39 9.26
CA PRO A 824 -17.98 -45.99 10.67
C PRO A 824 -16.70 -46.58 11.30
N ASN A 825 -15.99 -47.49 10.62
CA ASN A 825 -14.92 -48.30 11.24
C ASN A 825 -13.54 -47.62 11.26
N ILE A 826 -13.51 -46.29 11.33
CA ILE A 826 -12.27 -45.51 11.44
C ILE A 826 -12.01 -45.29 12.93
N SER A 827 -10.76 -45.45 13.37
CA SER A 827 -10.37 -45.38 14.78
C SER A 827 -9.38 -44.27 15.08
N SER A 828 -9.45 -43.72 16.30
CA SER A 828 -8.50 -42.75 16.82
C SER A 828 -7.18 -43.44 17.18
N GLN A 829 -6.13 -42.66 17.44
CA GLN A 829 -4.87 -43.19 17.97
C GLN A 829 -5.03 -44.00 19.28
N ASN A 830 -6.13 -43.78 20.02
CA ASN A 830 -6.47 -44.49 21.25
C ASN A 830 -7.55 -45.58 21.06
N ASP A 831 -7.74 -46.07 19.83
CA ASP A 831 -8.70 -47.12 19.45
C ASP A 831 -10.19 -46.76 19.67
N LEU A 832 -10.54 -45.47 19.79
CA LEU A 832 -11.93 -45.02 19.79
C LEU A 832 -12.46 -45.03 18.36
N LEU A 833 -13.55 -45.77 18.09
CA LEU A 833 -14.21 -45.77 16.78
C LEU A 833 -14.96 -44.47 16.53
N MET A 834 -15.36 -44.23 15.27
CA MET A 834 -16.19 -43.08 14.95
C MET A 834 -17.55 -43.15 15.66
N ASN A 835 -18.04 -42.00 16.09
CA ASN A 835 -19.36 -41.80 16.69
C ASN A 835 -19.99 -40.56 16.04
N GLN A 836 -20.25 -40.67 14.74
CA GLN A 836 -20.72 -39.52 13.96
C GLN A 836 -22.08 -38.98 14.44
N ASN A 837 -22.91 -39.84 15.02
CA ASN A 837 -24.24 -39.46 15.49
C ASN A 837 -24.26 -38.95 16.95
N HIS A 838 -23.11 -38.99 17.64
CA HIS A 838 -22.90 -38.54 19.02
C HIS A 838 -23.86 -39.17 20.05
N ASN A 839 -24.21 -40.44 19.91
CA ASN A 839 -25.14 -41.14 20.80
C ASN A 839 -24.44 -41.89 21.97
N GLU A 840 -23.16 -41.62 22.21
CA GLU A 840 -22.28 -42.28 23.19
C GLU A 840 -21.94 -43.76 22.89
N THR A 841 -22.34 -44.28 21.73
CA THR A 841 -22.06 -45.67 21.29
C THR A 841 -21.26 -45.66 20.00
N ALA A 842 -19.94 -45.60 20.10
CA ALA A 842 -19.06 -45.51 18.92
C ALA A 842 -18.98 -46.81 18.10
N GLY A 843 -18.87 -46.66 16.78
CA GLY A 843 -18.63 -47.72 15.80
C GLY A 843 -19.89 -48.45 15.35
N GLU A 844 -21.08 -47.90 15.61
CA GLU A 844 -22.33 -48.44 15.10
C GLU A 844 -22.47 -48.22 13.59
N ALA A 845 -23.33 -49.01 12.94
CA ALA A 845 -23.56 -48.92 11.50
C ALA A 845 -24.09 -47.55 11.04
N ASN A 846 -24.54 -46.69 11.96
CA ASN A 846 -25.03 -45.34 11.70
C ASN A 846 -23.98 -44.25 11.98
N ASP A 847 -22.75 -44.62 12.40
CA ASP A 847 -21.66 -43.67 12.69
C ASP A 847 -20.83 -43.33 11.45
N TYR A 848 -21.50 -43.18 10.30
CA TYR A 848 -20.86 -42.69 9.09
C TYR A 848 -21.20 -41.22 8.88
N TYR A 849 -20.20 -40.45 8.48
CA TYR A 849 -20.37 -39.08 7.99
C TYR A 849 -20.98 -39.13 6.60
N THR A 850 -21.94 -38.25 6.33
CA THR A 850 -22.54 -38.10 5.01
C THR A 850 -22.36 -36.67 4.55
N HIS A 851 -21.92 -36.49 3.31
CA HIS A 851 -21.78 -35.18 2.67
C HIS A 851 -22.35 -35.20 1.27
N GLU A 852 -22.87 -34.07 0.79
CA GLU A 852 -23.37 -33.96 -0.57
C GLU A 852 -22.78 -32.72 -1.26
N VAL A 853 -22.18 -32.92 -2.43
CA VAL A 853 -21.70 -31.85 -3.31
C VAL A 853 -22.49 -31.92 -4.61
N THR A 854 -23.05 -30.80 -5.06
CA THR A 854 -23.74 -30.73 -6.35
C THR A 854 -22.85 -30.06 -7.37
N THR A 855 -22.55 -30.70 -8.50
CA THR A 855 -21.85 -30.00 -9.60
C THR A 855 -22.86 -29.39 -10.57
N SER A 856 -22.70 -28.13 -10.95
CA SER A 856 -23.52 -27.45 -11.98
C SER A 856 -22.70 -26.41 -12.74
N TYR A 857 -22.99 -26.22 -14.03
CA TYR A 857 -22.30 -25.29 -14.94
C TYR A 857 -23.02 -23.94 -15.15
N LEU A 858 -23.97 -23.56 -14.27
CA LEU A 858 -24.88 -22.43 -14.51
C LEU A 858 -24.84 -21.26 -13.48
N ASN A 859 -23.95 -21.27 -12.48
CA ASN A 859 -23.98 -20.29 -11.38
C ASN A 859 -22.84 -19.26 -11.41
N GLU A 860 -22.78 -18.45 -12.48
CA GLU A 860 -21.92 -17.26 -12.55
C GLU A 860 -22.74 -15.99 -12.19
N PRO A 861 -22.38 -15.23 -11.14
CA PRO A 861 -22.93 -13.89 -10.90
C PRO A 861 -22.72 -12.96 -12.10
N GLU A 862 -21.63 -13.16 -12.86
CA GLU A 862 -21.37 -12.40 -14.09
C GLU A 862 -22.37 -12.75 -15.20
N LEU A 863 -22.86 -13.98 -15.27
CA LEU A 863 -23.84 -14.39 -16.29
C LEU A 863 -25.22 -13.81 -16.00
N ASN A 864 -25.63 -13.72 -14.74
CA ASN A 864 -26.86 -13.04 -14.34
C ASN A 864 -26.75 -11.51 -14.53
N ALA A 865 -25.61 -10.92 -14.20
CA ALA A 865 -25.35 -9.49 -14.47
C ALA A 865 -25.32 -9.20 -15.98
N MET A 866 -24.75 -10.09 -16.78
CA MET A 866 -24.72 -9.98 -18.23
C MET A 866 -26.11 -10.19 -18.85
N MET A 867 -26.92 -11.09 -18.28
CA MET A 867 -28.31 -11.33 -18.69
C MET A 867 -29.23 -10.15 -18.33
N GLU A 868 -29.05 -9.51 -17.16
CA GLU A 868 -29.76 -8.27 -16.82
C GLU A 868 -29.28 -7.06 -17.64
N PHE A 869 -27.97 -6.97 -17.94
CA PHE A 869 -27.41 -5.93 -18.80
C PHE A 869 -27.93 -6.03 -20.25
N TRP A 870 -28.06 -7.26 -20.78
CA TRP A 870 -28.58 -7.51 -22.13
C TRP A 870 -30.10 -7.38 -22.24
N LEU A 871 -30.85 -7.55 -21.15
CA LEU A 871 -32.30 -7.29 -21.12
C LEU A 871 -32.63 -5.80 -20.95
N ALA A 872 -31.68 -4.98 -20.46
CA ALA A 872 -31.86 -3.54 -20.25
C ALA A 872 -31.46 -2.68 -21.48
N ASP A 873 -30.60 -3.18 -22.38
CA ASP A 873 -30.21 -2.49 -23.61
C ASP A 873 -30.97 -3.06 -24.81
N SER A 874 -31.85 -2.24 -25.40
CA SER A 874 -32.66 -2.60 -26.57
C SER A 874 -32.10 -2.05 -27.88
N SER A 875 -30.83 -1.64 -27.91
CA SER A 875 -30.18 -1.14 -29.13
C SER A 875 -29.57 -2.29 -29.97
N GLU A 876 -29.99 -2.38 -31.23
CA GLU A 876 -29.73 -3.47 -32.20
C GLU A 876 -28.26 -3.70 -32.60
N GLU A 877 -27.25 -3.12 -31.93
CA GLU A 877 -25.86 -3.07 -32.46
C GLU A 877 -24.88 -4.17 -31.98
N ASN A 878 -25.26 -5.10 -31.11
CA ASN A 878 -24.32 -6.12 -30.56
C ASN A 878 -24.53 -7.59 -30.99
N PHE A 879 -25.36 -7.87 -31.99
CA PHE A 879 -25.46 -9.24 -32.54
C PHE A 879 -24.43 -9.48 -33.67
N PRO A 880 -23.70 -10.61 -33.69
CA PRO A 880 -22.93 -11.01 -34.85
C PRO A 880 -23.88 -11.25 -36.04
N GLN A 881 -23.71 -10.48 -37.12
CA GLN A 881 -24.55 -10.51 -38.34
C GLN A 881 -24.46 -11.80 -39.20
N GLU A 882 -24.11 -12.95 -38.63
CA GLU A 882 -23.99 -14.21 -39.37
C GLU A 882 -24.94 -15.30 -38.85
N TYR A 883 -26.23 -15.01 -38.65
CA TYR A 883 -27.27 -16.04 -38.73
C TYR A 883 -28.56 -15.47 -39.35
N ASP A 884 -28.67 -15.76 -40.64
CA ASP A 884 -29.76 -15.70 -41.61
C ASP A 884 -31.10 -14.98 -41.30
N TYR A 885 -31.49 -14.16 -42.28
CA TYR A 885 -32.76 -13.47 -42.46
C TYR A 885 -33.86 -14.43 -42.95
N ALA A 886 -34.68 -15.01 -42.06
CA ALA A 886 -35.99 -15.55 -42.45
C ALA A 886 -36.84 -15.97 -41.24
N ASP A 887 -37.35 -14.99 -40.49
CA ASP A 887 -38.71 -14.93 -39.95
C ASP A 887 -38.73 -14.01 -38.72
N ASN A 888 -39.74 -13.16 -38.67
CA ASN A 888 -39.83 -12.01 -37.78
C ASN A 888 -40.35 -12.40 -36.38
N ASP A 889 -39.76 -13.45 -35.79
CA ASP A 889 -40.14 -13.97 -34.47
C ASP A 889 -39.25 -13.42 -33.35
N ILE A 890 -39.89 -13.15 -32.23
CA ILE A 890 -39.27 -12.73 -30.97
C ILE A 890 -38.28 -13.83 -30.53
N ILE A 891 -37.04 -13.46 -30.22
CA ILE A 891 -36.02 -14.37 -29.66
C ILE A 891 -36.60 -15.04 -28.41
N ASP A 892 -36.76 -16.36 -28.43
CA ASP A 892 -37.23 -17.16 -27.29
C ASP A 892 -36.06 -17.86 -26.57
N LEU A 893 -36.31 -18.29 -25.33
CA LEU A 893 -35.35 -18.95 -24.42
C LEU A 893 -34.58 -20.13 -25.05
N LEU A 894 -35.16 -20.80 -26.04
CA LEU A 894 -34.67 -21.97 -26.75
C LEU A 894 -33.57 -21.62 -27.77
N ASP A 895 -33.54 -20.39 -28.30
CA ASP A 895 -32.49 -19.95 -29.20
C ASP A 895 -31.26 -19.43 -28.44
N PHE A 896 -31.45 -18.90 -27.22
CA PHE A 896 -30.37 -18.62 -26.28
C PHE A 896 -29.72 -19.90 -25.74
N ALA A 897 -30.52 -20.92 -25.41
CA ALA A 897 -30.02 -22.22 -24.96
C ALA A 897 -29.08 -22.90 -25.98
N LYS A 898 -29.37 -22.79 -27.28
CA LYS A 898 -28.53 -23.34 -28.37
C LYS A 898 -27.21 -22.57 -28.57
N PHE A 899 -27.16 -21.29 -28.22
CA PHE A 899 -25.93 -20.50 -28.23
C PHE A 899 -25.04 -20.84 -27.03
N ALA A 900 -25.63 -20.98 -25.83
CA ALA A 900 -24.93 -21.41 -24.62
C ALA A 900 -24.34 -22.83 -24.76
N GLU A 901 -25.07 -23.78 -25.37
CA GLU A 901 -24.56 -25.13 -25.67
C GLU A 901 -23.33 -25.11 -26.59
N ASN A 902 -23.27 -24.20 -27.57
CA ASN A 902 -22.12 -24.08 -28.48
C ASN A 902 -20.92 -23.35 -27.86
N TRP A 903 -21.16 -22.44 -26.91
CA TRP A 903 -20.09 -21.72 -26.22
C TRP A 903 -19.43 -22.61 -25.15
N LEU A 904 -20.23 -23.35 -24.37
CA LEU A 904 -19.74 -24.36 -23.43
C LEU A 904 -18.99 -25.51 -24.12
N GLY A 905 -19.38 -25.87 -25.35
CA GLY A 905 -18.67 -26.86 -26.16
C GLY A 905 -17.20 -26.51 -26.47
N ARG A 906 -16.81 -25.22 -26.44
CA ARG A 906 -15.43 -24.77 -26.71
C ARG A 906 -14.49 -24.84 -25.51
N LEU A 907 -15.00 -24.89 -24.28
CA LEU A 907 -14.18 -25.05 -23.06
C LEU A 907 -13.75 -26.51 -22.80
N SER A 908 -14.35 -27.50 -23.50
CA SER A 908 -13.95 -28.91 -23.43
C SER A 908 -12.68 -29.28 -24.23
N ARG A 909 -11.97 -28.27 -24.79
CA ARG A 909 -10.66 -28.43 -25.44
C ARG A 909 -9.67 -27.39 -24.93
N GLN A 910 -9.24 -27.52 -23.67
CA GLN A 910 -7.88 -27.17 -23.24
C GLN A 910 -7.51 -27.96 -21.99
#